data_AF-A0A835HSL4-F1
#
_entry.id   AF-A0A835HSL4-F1
#
_cell.length_a   1.000
_cell.length_b   1.000
_cell.length_c   1.000
_cell.angle_alpha   90.00
_cell.angle_beta   90.00
_cell.angle_gamma   90.00
#
_symmetry.space_group_name_H-M   'P 1'
#
loop_
_entity.id
_entity.type
_entity.pdbx_description
1 polymer ?
#
loop_
_entity_poly.entity_id
_entity_poly.type
_entity_poly.pdbx_seq_one_letter_code
_entity_poly.pdbx_strand_id
1 'polypeptide(L)'
;MEGSWDGSLDTGSQSDDSFRLERTHIEPIYDAFVCPLTKQVMRDPVTLENGQSYEREAIEKWLKECKESGRKLVCPLTLKELKSTELNPSIALRNTIEEWNARNEAAQLDIAHRSLTPGSSEQDVLKALNYIQHICQKSRSNRHFIRSADLIPMIVNMLKSSSRRVRCKTLETLCIVAEEDADNKEVIAEGDTIRTIVKFLSHEQSKEREEAVSLLYELSKSEALCEKIGAVNGAILILVGMTSSNSENVLTVEKADKTLENLEKCERNVQQMAENGRLQPLLTLLLEGPPETKLAMAAYLGELVLSNDVKVVVARRVGSSLVNVMRSGNMQSREAALKALNQISSSDASAKVLIEAGILPPLVKDLFTVGANQLPTRLKEVSATILANLVSSGYDFEFVPLGPEHQTLVSEDVVHNLLHLISNTGPAIECKLLQVLVGLTSSQSTVQNVVTAIKSSGATISLIQFIEASQKDLRVASIKLLQNLSPLMGQELTDALRGTAGQLGGLIKVISENNGVTEEQAAAVGMLADLPERDAGLTRQLLDEGAFQVVDSRVRQIRQGETRGGRFVTPYLEGLVRILARLTFVLADNSDAVTLVREHNLAALFIDLLQSNGLDKVQMVSAMALENLAEESKRLTQVPDLPKPGVCASIFPCFSKPPTITGLCRLHHGTCSLKDTFCLVEGKAVGKLVACLDHTNVKVVEAAIAALCTLLEDDVDTEQGVMILCEVEGVKPILDVMLESRSEILRQRSVWVVERLLRTDEIAYEVSGDPNISTALVDAFRHGDYRTRQIAERALKHVDKIPNFSGVFQAIG
;
A
#
# COMPACT_ATOMS: atom_id res chain seq x y z
N MET A 1 -91.70 -7.62 3.38
CA MET A 1 -91.76 -7.42 4.84
C MET A 1 -90.94 -6.17 5.10
N GLU A 2 -91.59 -5.01 5.03
CA GLU A 2 -92.05 -4.19 6.19
C GLU A 2 -90.88 -3.41 6.81
N GLY A 3 -90.87 -2.09 7.01
CA GLY A 3 -91.78 -0.96 6.78
C GLY A 3 -90.96 0.34 6.94
N SER A 4 -91.16 1.38 6.12
CA SER A 4 -91.79 2.68 6.46
C SER A 4 -91.37 3.30 7.80
N TRP A 5 -90.97 4.58 7.81
CA TRP A 5 -91.73 5.68 8.41
C TRP A 5 -91.26 7.03 7.83
N ASP A 6 -92.24 7.89 7.66
CA ASP A 6 -92.30 9.17 6.94
C ASP A 6 -91.99 10.35 7.89
N GLY A 7 -91.65 11.53 7.34
CA GLY A 7 -91.46 12.74 8.14
C GLY A 7 -90.77 13.89 7.41
N SER A 8 -91.52 14.57 6.52
CA SER A 8 -91.15 15.86 5.93
C SER A 8 -90.95 16.96 6.98
N LEU A 9 -89.94 17.81 6.81
CA LEU A 9 -89.95 19.21 7.23
C LEU A 9 -89.06 20.02 6.28
N ASP A 10 -89.74 20.75 5.40
CA ASP A 10 -89.20 21.77 4.53
C ASP A 10 -88.91 23.03 5.38
N THR A 11 -87.65 23.45 5.46
CA THR A 11 -87.27 24.79 5.94
C THR A 11 -85.98 25.21 5.25
N GLY A 12 -86.07 26.29 4.48
CA GLY A 12 -85.03 26.77 3.58
C GLY A 12 -83.69 27.09 4.25
N SER A 13 -82.64 26.86 3.49
CA SER A 13 -81.35 27.55 3.61
C SER A 13 -80.85 27.86 2.19
N GLN A 14 -81.60 28.72 1.50
CA GLN A 14 -81.02 29.54 0.44
C GLN A 14 -80.30 30.70 1.11
N SER A 15 -79.05 30.52 1.55
CA SER A 15 -78.20 31.67 1.93
C SER A 15 -76.69 31.44 2.02
N ASP A 16 -76.14 30.25 1.72
CA ASP A 16 -74.68 30.04 1.87
C ASP A 16 -73.90 29.73 0.58
N ASP A 17 -74.58 29.25 -0.47
CA ASP A 17 -73.93 28.99 -1.78
C ASP A 17 -73.74 30.26 -2.63
N SER A 18 -74.54 31.31 -2.41
CA SER A 18 -74.41 32.58 -3.15
C SER A 18 -73.20 33.40 -2.70
N PHE A 19 -72.83 33.35 -1.41
CA PHE A 19 -71.68 34.09 -0.86
C PHE A 19 -70.33 33.47 -1.20
N ARG A 20 -70.28 32.17 -1.54
CA ARG A 20 -69.05 31.49 -1.97
C ARG A 20 -68.73 31.69 -3.45
N LEU A 21 -69.73 31.98 -4.29
CA LEU A 21 -69.56 32.23 -5.72
C LEU A 21 -68.96 33.62 -6.01
N GLU A 22 -69.13 34.59 -5.12
CA GLU A 22 -68.64 35.97 -5.31
C GLU A 22 -67.13 36.15 -5.09
N ARG A 23 -66.45 35.22 -4.39
CA ARG A 23 -64.99 35.32 -4.12
C ARG A 23 -64.09 34.79 -5.23
N THR A 24 -64.65 34.17 -6.27
CA THR A 24 -63.87 33.54 -7.35
C THR A 24 -63.67 34.42 -8.59
N HIS A 25 -64.28 35.59 -8.62
CA HIS A 25 -64.23 36.46 -9.79
C HIS A 25 -63.08 37.47 -9.65
N ILE A 26 -62.08 37.35 -10.53
CA ILE A 26 -61.07 38.41 -10.69
C ILE A 26 -61.78 39.60 -11.30
N GLU A 27 -61.96 40.67 -10.54
CA GLU A 27 -62.57 41.90 -11.01
C GLU A 27 -61.71 42.48 -12.16
N PRO A 28 -62.32 42.82 -13.31
CA PRO A 28 -61.58 43.38 -14.44
C PRO A 28 -60.93 44.71 -14.04
N ILE A 29 -59.85 45.07 -14.73
CA ILE A 29 -59.24 46.40 -14.56
C ILE A 29 -60.25 47.43 -15.08
N TYR A 30 -60.66 48.35 -14.21
CA TYR A 30 -61.50 49.47 -14.61
C TYR A 30 -60.65 50.54 -15.29
N ASP A 31 -61.13 51.10 -16.40
CA ASP A 31 -60.41 52.15 -17.16
C ASP A 31 -60.02 53.34 -16.28
N ALA A 32 -60.85 53.65 -15.27
CA ALA A 32 -60.59 54.72 -14.30
C ALA A 32 -59.35 54.49 -13.42
N PHE A 33 -58.87 53.25 -13.30
CA PHE A 33 -57.68 52.91 -12.52
C PHE A 33 -56.40 53.05 -13.33
N VAL A 34 -56.50 53.08 -14.66
CA VAL A 34 -55.35 53.11 -15.57
C VAL A 34 -54.91 54.54 -15.80
N CYS A 35 -53.65 54.84 -15.50
CA CYS A 35 -53.04 56.12 -15.81
C CYS A 35 -53.02 56.31 -17.34
N PRO A 36 -53.58 57.41 -17.87
CA PRO A 36 -53.60 57.63 -19.32
C PRO A 36 -52.20 57.84 -19.93
N LEU A 37 -51.21 58.22 -19.12
CA LEU A 37 -49.80 58.41 -19.53
C LEU A 37 -49.01 57.10 -19.51
N THR A 38 -48.97 56.40 -18.37
CA THR A 38 -48.15 55.19 -18.22
C THR A 38 -48.82 53.93 -18.78
N LYS A 39 -50.14 53.97 -19.00
CA LYS A 39 -50.96 52.81 -19.36
C LYS A 39 -50.91 51.68 -18.33
N GLN A 40 -50.57 52.00 -17.08
CA GLN A 40 -50.54 51.07 -15.94
C GLN A 40 -51.54 51.52 -14.87
N VAL A 41 -51.96 50.60 -14.00
CA VAL A 41 -52.79 50.91 -12.83
C VAL A 41 -52.05 51.90 -11.92
N MET A 42 -52.72 53.00 -11.56
CA MET A 42 -52.16 54.07 -10.73
C MET A 42 -51.88 53.57 -9.30
N ARG A 43 -50.67 53.83 -8.80
CA ARG A 43 -50.29 53.59 -7.39
C ARG A 43 -50.52 54.84 -6.54
N ASP A 44 -50.16 56.01 -7.04
CA ASP A 44 -50.46 57.29 -6.38
C ASP A 44 -51.22 58.24 -7.32
N PRO A 45 -52.54 58.02 -7.49
CA PRO A 45 -53.35 58.81 -8.41
C PRO A 45 -53.46 60.28 -7.95
N VAL A 46 -53.10 61.19 -8.84
CA VAL A 46 -53.30 62.64 -8.69
C VAL A 46 -54.22 63.18 -9.77
N THR A 47 -55.14 64.07 -9.39
CA THR A 47 -56.07 64.72 -10.30
C THR A 47 -55.58 66.10 -10.70
N LEU A 48 -55.69 66.39 -12.00
CA LEU A 48 -55.54 67.74 -12.52
C LEU A 48 -56.84 68.54 -12.33
N GLU A 49 -56.77 69.86 -12.49
CA GLU A 49 -57.92 70.77 -12.44
C GLU A 49 -59.08 70.40 -13.41
N ASN A 50 -58.79 69.64 -14.46
CA ASN A 50 -59.78 69.17 -15.42
C ASN A 50 -60.42 67.81 -15.04
N GLY A 51 -60.16 67.31 -13.82
CA GLY A 51 -60.74 66.09 -13.27
C GLY A 51 -60.09 64.78 -13.75
N GLN A 52 -59.07 64.84 -14.61
CA GLN A 52 -58.36 63.64 -15.08
C GLN A 52 -57.29 63.20 -14.08
N SER A 53 -57.27 61.89 -13.78
CA SER A 53 -56.32 61.28 -12.85
C SER A 53 -55.11 60.71 -13.58
N TYR A 54 -53.93 60.88 -13.01
CA TYR A 54 -52.67 60.35 -13.52
C TYR A 54 -51.83 59.78 -12.38
N GLU A 55 -50.89 58.90 -12.70
CA GLU A 55 -49.80 58.53 -11.80
C GLU A 55 -48.96 59.78 -11.51
N ARG A 56 -48.69 60.06 -10.22
CA ARG A 56 -47.98 61.28 -9.79
C ARG A 56 -46.67 61.48 -10.53
N GLU A 57 -45.80 60.47 -10.49
CA GLU A 57 -44.45 60.56 -11.08
C GLU A 57 -44.51 60.85 -12.58
N ALA A 58 -45.49 60.27 -13.28
CA ALA A 58 -45.62 60.41 -14.73
C ALA A 58 -46.12 61.80 -15.13
N ILE A 59 -47.10 62.36 -14.40
CA ILE A 59 -47.62 63.69 -14.72
C ILE A 59 -46.67 64.80 -14.27
N GLU A 60 -45.96 64.63 -13.16
CA GLU A 60 -44.91 65.56 -12.74
C GLU A 60 -43.79 65.63 -13.78
N LYS A 61 -43.36 64.48 -14.30
CA LYS A 61 -42.37 64.41 -15.38
C LYS A 61 -42.87 65.08 -16.66
N TRP A 62 -44.11 64.82 -17.07
CA TRP A 62 -44.72 65.46 -18.25
C TRP A 62 -44.76 66.99 -18.12
N LEU A 63 -45.20 67.50 -16.95
CA LEU A 63 -45.27 68.94 -16.69
C LEU A 63 -43.87 69.57 -16.67
N LYS A 64 -42.88 68.87 -16.13
CA LYS A 64 -41.47 69.30 -16.13
C LYS A 64 -40.90 69.38 -17.55
N GLU A 65 -41.07 68.34 -18.36
CA GLU A 65 -40.60 68.30 -19.76
C GLU A 65 -41.26 69.40 -20.61
N CYS A 66 -42.54 69.70 -20.37
CA CYS A 66 -43.23 70.80 -21.04
C CYS A 66 -42.63 72.18 -20.67
N LYS A 67 -42.31 72.40 -19.38
CA LYS A 67 -41.65 73.62 -18.91
C LYS A 67 -40.25 73.79 -19.50
N GLU A 68 -39.46 72.72 -19.50
CA GLU A 68 -38.07 72.74 -20.00
C GLU A 68 -38.01 72.92 -21.52
N SER A 69 -38.99 72.40 -22.27
CA SER A 69 -39.06 72.50 -23.73
C SER A 69 -39.77 73.77 -24.23
N GLY A 70 -40.17 74.68 -23.34
CA GLY A 70 -40.93 75.90 -23.67
C GLY A 70 -42.30 75.64 -24.29
N ARG A 71 -42.85 74.43 -24.13
CA ARG A 71 -44.15 74.03 -24.68
C ARG A 71 -45.28 74.49 -23.77
N LYS A 72 -46.46 74.77 -24.34
CA LYS A 72 -47.65 75.10 -23.56
C LYS A 72 -48.03 73.94 -22.63
N LEU A 73 -48.38 74.27 -21.39
CA LEU A 73 -48.82 73.30 -20.39
C LEU A 73 -50.22 72.79 -20.77
N VAL A 74 -50.27 71.61 -21.38
CA VAL A 74 -51.52 70.97 -21.76
C VAL A 74 -51.70 69.66 -21.03
N CYS A 75 -52.96 69.32 -20.75
CA CYS A 75 -53.33 68.01 -20.27
C CYS A 75 -52.95 66.95 -21.32
N PRO A 76 -52.14 65.94 -20.98
CA PRO A 76 -51.66 64.98 -21.98
C PRO A 76 -52.77 64.14 -22.62
N LEU A 77 -53.91 63.93 -21.95
CA LEU A 77 -55.04 63.19 -22.52
C LEU A 77 -56.00 64.08 -23.32
N THR A 78 -56.34 65.27 -22.80
CA THR A 78 -57.39 66.12 -23.40
C THR A 78 -56.85 67.22 -24.30
N LEU A 79 -55.52 67.44 -24.31
CA LEU A 79 -54.81 68.48 -25.03
C LEU A 79 -55.28 69.91 -24.72
N LYS A 80 -56.05 70.10 -23.64
CA LYS A 80 -56.50 71.40 -23.16
C LYS A 80 -55.44 72.06 -22.29
N GLU A 81 -55.30 73.38 -22.42
CA GLU A 81 -54.36 74.19 -21.63
C GLU A 81 -54.72 74.18 -20.14
N LEU A 82 -53.72 73.94 -19.31
CA LEU A 82 -53.83 73.88 -17.84
C LEU A 82 -53.56 75.27 -17.25
N LYS A 83 -54.44 75.74 -16.36
CA LYS A 83 -54.32 77.02 -15.66
C LYS A 83 -53.42 76.92 -14.42
N SER A 84 -53.35 75.74 -13.81
CA SER A 84 -52.48 75.43 -12.67
C SER A 84 -51.68 74.14 -12.88
N THR A 85 -50.48 74.08 -12.28
CA THR A 85 -49.69 72.85 -12.17
C THR A 85 -49.83 72.17 -10.80
N GLU A 86 -50.80 72.59 -9.98
CA GLU A 86 -51.10 71.95 -8.71
C GLU A 86 -51.74 70.57 -8.94
N LEU A 87 -51.18 69.56 -8.26
CA LEU A 87 -51.62 68.17 -8.32
C LEU A 87 -52.38 67.81 -7.05
N ASN A 88 -53.65 67.48 -7.17
CA ASN A 88 -54.46 67.11 -6.02
C ASN A 88 -54.42 65.58 -5.81
N PRO A 89 -53.95 65.06 -4.66
CA PRO A 89 -53.98 63.62 -4.39
C PRO A 89 -55.41 63.08 -4.37
N SER A 90 -55.70 62.05 -5.16
CA SER A 90 -57.00 61.39 -5.18
C SER A 90 -57.03 60.22 -4.19
N ILE A 91 -57.20 60.53 -2.91
CA ILE A 91 -57.19 59.53 -1.83
C ILE A 91 -58.29 58.48 -2.04
N ALA A 92 -59.48 58.90 -2.46
CA ALA A 92 -60.60 57.97 -2.73
C ALA A 92 -60.28 56.99 -3.88
N LEU A 93 -59.64 57.46 -4.96
CA LEU A 93 -59.22 56.61 -6.06
C LEU A 93 -58.09 55.67 -5.64
N ARG A 94 -57.14 56.15 -4.84
CA ARG A 94 -56.07 55.32 -4.29
C ARG A 94 -56.64 54.19 -3.43
N ASN A 95 -57.53 54.50 -2.49
CA ASN A 95 -58.13 53.51 -1.60
C ASN A 95 -58.97 52.46 -2.37
N THR A 96 -59.72 52.88 -3.40
CA THR A 96 -60.51 51.96 -4.23
C THR A 96 -59.63 51.05 -5.10
N ILE A 97 -58.52 51.57 -5.63
CA ILE A 97 -57.51 50.77 -6.33
C ILE A 97 -56.84 49.78 -5.37
N GLU A 98 -56.48 50.20 -4.16
CA GLU A 98 -55.91 49.34 -3.12
C GLU A 98 -56.88 48.22 -2.71
N GLU A 99 -58.15 48.54 -2.48
CA GLU A 99 -59.19 47.55 -2.13
C GLU A 99 -59.44 46.56 -3.28
N TRP A 100 -59.51 47.05 -4.52
CA TRP A 100 -59.61 46.21 -5.71
C TRP A 100 -58.41 45.26 -5.86
N ASN A 101 -57.19 45.76 -5.65
CA ASN A 101 -55.99 44.94 -5.67
C ASN A 101 -56.05 43.85 -4.59
N ALA A 102 -56.44 44.20 -3.36
CA ALA A 102 -56.55 43.26 -2.24
C ALA A 102 -57.58 42.16 -2.51
N ARG A 103 -58.76 42.50 -3.04
CA ARG A 103 -59.80 41.52 -3.41
C ARG A 103 -59.34 40.60 -4.53
N ASN A 104 -58.69 41.14 -5.55
CA ASN A 104 -58.17 40.35 -6.67
C ASN A 104 -57.02 39.43 -6.24
N GLU A 105 -56.14 39.89 -5.34
CA GLU A 105 -55.12 39.04 -4.75
C GLU A 105 -55.75 37.91 -3.92
N ALA A 106 -56.76 38.23 -3.08
CA ALA A 106 -57.49 37.21 -2.31
C ALA A 106 -58.22 36.19 -3.20
N ALA A 107 -58.86 36.63 -4.29
CA ALA A 107 -59.53 35.74 -5.25
C ALA A 107 -58.54 34.82 -5.96
N GLN A 108 -57.39 35.35 -6.38
CA GLN A 108 -56.33 34.57 -7.01
C GLN A 108 -55.67 33.58 -6.05
N LEU A 109 -55.57 33.93 -4.77
CA LEU A 109 -55.10 33.01 -3.71
C LEU A 109 -56.09 31.87 -3.47
N ASP A 110 -57.39 32.14 -3.47
CA ASP A 110 -58.41 31.08 -3.37
C ASP A 110 -58.37 30.16 -4.60
N ILE A 111 -58.17 30.72 -5.81
CA ILE A 111 -57.93 29.94 -7.03
C ILE A 111 -56.67 29.08 -6.88
N ALA A 112 -55.57 29.64 -6.39
CA ALA A 112 -54.32 28.91 -6.18
C ALA A 112 -54.50 27.77 -5.15
N HIS A 113 -55.19 28.03 -4.04
CA HIS A 113 -55.49 27.05 -3.00
C HIS A 113 -56.30 25.86 -3.56
N ARG A 114 -57.35 26.13 -4.34
CA ARG A 114 -58.15 25.07 -4.99
C ARG A 114 -57.36 24.30 -6.04
N SER A 115 -56.52 25.00 -6.79
CA SER A 115 -55.69 24.40 -7.86
C SER A 115 -54.59 23.50 -7.30
N LEU A 116 -54.06 23.78 -6.11
CA LEU A 116 -53.02 22.97 -5.44
C LEU A 116 -53.58 21.74 -4.69
N THR A 117 -54.64 21.13 -5.23
CA THR A 117 -55.24 19.91 -4.69
C THR A 117 -55.00 18.70 -5.60
N PRO A 118 -54.95 17.46 -5.05
CA PRO A 118 -54.84 16.25 -5.86
C PRO A 118 -56.05 16.12 -6.80
N GLY A 119 -55.81 16.09 -8.12
CA GLY A 119 -56.85 15.93 -9.14
C GLY A 119 -57.07 17.16 -10.04
N SER A 120 -56.49 18.30 -9.70
CA SER A 120 -56.47 19.49 -10.56
C SER A 120 -55.70 19.24 -11.86
N SER A 121 -56.05 19.98 -12.93
CA SER A 121 -55.36 19.87 -14.21
C SER A 121 -53.91 20.36 -14.10
N GLU A 122 -52.99 19.78 -14.90
CA GLU A 122 -51.59 20.23 -14.95
C GLU A 122 -51.47 21.74 -15.20
N GLN A 123 -52.32 22.28 -16.08
CA GLN A 123 -52.27 23.70 -16.44
C GLN A 123 -52.67 24.60 -15.26
N ASP A 124 -53.66 24.21 -14.49
CA ASP A 124 -54.14 25.00 -13.34
C ASP A 124 -53.13 24.99 -12.21
N VAL A 125 -52.52 23.83 -11.93
CA VAL A 125 -51.42 23.71 -10.97
C VAL A 125 -50.24 24.60 -11.39
N LEU A 126 -49.84 24.57 -12.66
CA LEU A 126 -48.74 25.41 -13.15
C LEU A 126 -49.08 26.91 -13.07
N LYS A 127 -50.31 27.32 -13.36
CA LYS A 127 -50.74 28.72 -13.20
C LYS A 127 -50.70 29.16 -11.73
N ALA A 128 -51.19 28.32 -10.82
CA ALA A 128 -51.14 28.58 -9.39
C ALA A 128 -49.70 28.73 -8.88
N LEU A 129 -48.80 27.82 -9.28
CA LEU A 129 -47.38 27.89 -8.91
C LEU A 129 -46.70 29.15 -9.46
N ASN A 130 -46.96 29.54 -10.72
CA ASN A 130 -46.43 30.78 -11.30
C ASN A 130 -46.95 32.03 -10.57
N TYR A 131 -48.24 32.04 -10.20
CA TYR A 131 -48.83 33.14 -9.44
C TYR A 131 -48.14 33.30 -8.08
N ILE A 132 -47.95 32.19 -7.34
CA ILE A 132 -47.25 32.20 -6.05
C ILE A 132 -45.83 32.73 -6.19
N GLN A 133 -45.08 32.28 -7.21
CA GLN A 133 -43.73 32.79 -7.47
C GLN A 133 -43.73 34.31 -7.69
N HIS A 134 -44.65 34.83 -8.50
CA HIS A 134 -44.78 36.25 -8.79
C HIS A 134 -45.04 37.08 -7.52
N ILE A 135 -45.94 36.63 -6.64
CA ILE A 135 -46.22 37.35 -5.40
C ILE A 135 -45.03 37.30 -4.43
N CYS A 136 -44.35 36.16 -4.29
CA CYS A 136 -43.17 36.01 -3.44
C CYS A 136 -41.99 36.87 -3.89
N GLN A 137 -41.89 37.17 -5.19
CA GLN A 137 -40.88 38.06 -5.77
C GLN A 137 -41.21 39.55 -5.58
N LYS A 138 -42.49 39.93 -5.45
CA LYS A 138 -42.89 41.33 -5.22
C LYS A 138 -42.46 41.87 -3.86
N SER A 139 -42.53 41.06 -2.80
CA SER A 139 -42.21 41.50 -1.43
C SER A 139 -41.88 40.32 -0.51
N ARG A 140 -40.91 40.52 0.39
CA ARG A 140 -40.59 39.55 1.47
C ARG A 140 -41.80 39.29 2.37
N SER A 141 -42.60 40.31 2.69
CA SER A 141 -43.80 40.18 3.53
C SER A 141 -44.84 39.21 2.94
N ASN A 142 -44.83 39.04 1.62
CA ASN A 142 -45.73 38.09 0.97
C ASN A 142 -45.31 36.63 1.19
N ARG A 143 -44.03 36.37 1.49
CA ARG A 143 -43.55 35.00 1.80
C ARG A 143 -44.12 34.53 3.13
N HIS A 144 -44.22 35.42 4.12
CA HIS A 144 -44.95 35.17 5.36
C HIS A 144 -46.44 34.94 5.09
N PHE A 145 -47.03 35.71 4.19
CA PHE A 145 -48.44 35.55 3.82
C PHE A 145 -48.74 34.15 3.26
N ILE A 146 -47.91 33.64 2.34
CA ILE A 146 -48.03 32.28 1.78
C ILE A 146 -48.00 31.21 2.88
N ARG A 147 -47.15 31.38 3.90
CA ARG A 147 -47.12 30.49 5.07
C ARG A 147 -48.40 30.61 5.91
N SER A 148 -48.84 31.83 6.23
CA SER A 148 -50.07 32.04 7.02
C SER A 148 -51.35 31.55 6.35
N ALA A 149 -51.32 31.34 5.03
CA ALA A 149 -52.41 30.79 4.25
C ALA A 149 -52.33 29.26 4.07
N ASP A 150 -51.42 28.57 4.79
CA ASP A 150 -51.20 27.12 4.71
C ASP A 150 -50.92 26.59 3.29
N LEU A 151 -50.40 27.44 2.40
CA LEU A 151 -50.12 27.07 1.02
C LEU A 151 -48.83 26.24 0.89
N ILE A 152 -47.87 26.36 1.82
CA ILE A 152 -46.60 25.63 1.76
C ILE A 152 -46.81 24.10 1.76
N PRO A 153 -47.58 23.50 2.69
CA PRO A 153 -47.90 22.07 2.64
C PRO A 153 -48.56 21.63 1.32
N MET A 154 -49.42 22.49 0.74
CA MET A 154 -50.08 22.20 -0.54
C MET A 154 -49.10 22.19 -1.71
N ILE A 155 -48.18 23.15 -1.75
CA ILE A 155 -47.07 23.19 -2.72
C ILE A 155 -46.21 21.93 -2.55
N VAL A 156 -45.80 21.58 -1.33
CA VAL A 156 -45.02 20.37 -1.04
C VAL A 156 -45.72 19.11 -1.56
N ASN A 157 -47.04 19.01 -1.41
CA ASN A 157 -47.80 17.87 -1.89
C ASN A 157 -47.73 17.71 -3.43
N MET A 158 -47.51 18.79 -4.18
CA MET A 158 -47.34 18.75 -5.64
C MET A 158 -46.04 18.04 -6.08
N LEU A 159 -45.07 17.82 -5.18
CA LEU A 159 -43.89 16.99 -5.45
C LEU A 159 -44.27 15.52 -5.75
N LYS A 160 -45.45 15.06 -5.31
CA LYS A 160 -45.99 13.72 -5.57
C LYS A 160 -46.72 13.61 -6.91
N SER A 161 -46.79 14.68 -7.70
CA SER A 161 -47.44 14.68 -9.02
C SER A 161 -46.80 13.69 -9.99
N SER A 162 -47.61 13.10 -10.87
CA SER A 162 -47.15 12.30 -12.00
C SER A 162 -46.49 13.15 -13.08
N SER A 163 -46.79 14.45 -13.14
CA SER A 163 -46.24 15.35 -14.15
C SER A 163 -44.86 15.88 -13.74
N ARG A 164 -43.85 15.55 -14.55
CA ARG A 164 -42.47 16.06 -14.40
C ARG A 164 -42.42 17.59 -14.42
N ARG A 165 -43.24 18.24 -15.25
CA ARG A 165 -43.30 19.71 -15.34
C ARG A 165 -43.80 20.33 -14.05
N VAL A 166 -44.84 19.74 -13.45
CA VAL A 166 -45.36 20.16 -12.14
C VAL A 166 -44.30 19.98 -11.07
N ARG A 167 -43.61 18.82 -11.02
CA ARG A 167 -42.56 18.57 -10.02
C ARG A 167 -41.39 19.55 -10.13
N CYS A 168 -40.88 19.82 -11.33
CA CYS A 168 -39.84 20.85 -11.54
C CYS A 168 -40.31 22.22 -11.06
N LYS A 169 -41.51 22.64 -11.49
CA LYS A 169 -42.06 23.95 -11.13
C LYS A 169 -42.30 24.07 -9.63
N THR A 170 -42.69 22.97 -8.99
CA THR A 170 -42.89 22.90 -7.54
C THR A 170 -41.57 23.10 -6.80
N LEU A 171 -40.50 22.42 -7.21
CA LEU A 171 -39.16 22.60 -6.62
C LEU A 171 -38.67 24.05 -6.75
N GLU A 172 -38.84 24.65 -7.94
CA GLU A 172 -38.51 26.06 -8.18
C GLU A 172 -39.34 27.01 -7.28
N THR A 173 -40.65 26.78 -7.17
CA THR A 173 -41.53 27.58 -6.28
C THR A 173 -41.12 27.44 -4.82
N LEU A 174 -40.83 26.23 -4.34
CA LEU A 174 -40.35 26.01 -2.97
C LEU A 174 -39.03 26.74 -2.72
N CYS A 175 -38.13 26.78 -3.70
CA CYS A 175 -36.86 27.50 -3.59
C CYS A 175 -37.11 29.01 -3.38
N ILE A 176 -38.03 29.60 -4.13
CA ILE A 176 -38.40 31.02 -4.01
C ILE A 176 -39.12 31.31 -2.69
N VAL A 177 -39.99 30.41 -2.24
CA VAL A 177 -40.71 30.54 -0.96
C VAL A 177 -39.76 30.44 0.24
N ALA A 178 -38.71 29.61 0.14
CA ALA A 178 -37.70 29.39 1.17
C ALA A 178 -36.65 30.51 1.27
N GLU A 179 -36.39 31.23 0.17
CA GLU A 179 -35.30 32.20 0.12
C GLU A 179 -35.51 33.30 1.19
N GLU A 180 -34.45 33.62 1.94
CA GLU A 180 -34.42 34.64 3.01
C GLU A 180 -35.50 34.55 4.11
N ASP A 181 -36.23 33.42 4.25
CA ASP A 181 -37.26 33.22 5.27
C ASP A 181 -37.01 31.91 6.05
N ALA A 182 -36.55 32.02 7.29
CA ALA A 182 -36.14 30.87 8.10
C ALA A 182 -37.32 29.97 8.47
N ASP A 183 -38.46 30.56 8.81
CA ASP A 183 -39.63 29.80 9.23
C ASP A 183 -40.25 29.03 8.05
N ASN A 184 -40.28 29.63 6.85
CA ASN A 184 -40.72 28.94 5.65
C ASN A 184 -39.84 27.72 5.37
N LYS A 185 -38.52 27.82 5.57
CA LYS A 185 -37.61 26.67 5.43
C LYS A 185 -37.97 25.56 6.40
N GLU A 186 -38.32 25.89 7.64
CA GLU A 186 -38.74 24.90 8.64
C GLU A 186 -40.03 24.19 8.21
N VAL A 187 -41.05 24.93 7.79
CA VAL A 187 -42.32 24.36 7.32
C VAL A 187 -42.12 23.48 6.08
N ILE A 188 -41.27 23.90 5.13
CA ILE A 188 -40.93 23.08 3.95
C ILE A 188 -40.23 21.78 4.38
N ALA A 189 -39.40 21.84 5.42
CA ALA A 189 -38.63 20.70 5.92
C ALA A 189 -39.42 19.76 6.85
N GLU A 190 -40.71 19.97 7.05
CA GLU A 190 -41.56 19.09 7.84
C GLU A 190 -41.79 17.72 7.15
N GLY A 191 -41.97 16.69 7.98
CA GLY A 191 -42.24 15.32 7.53
C GLY A 191 -41.14 14.72 6.65
N ASP A 192 -41.55 14.04 5.57
CA ASP A 192 -40.65 13.35 4.62
C ASP A 192 -40.21 14.23 3.43
N THR A 193 -40.37 15.55 3.53
CA THR A 193 -40.12 16.45 2.39
C THR A 193 -38.66 16.44 1.96
N ILE A 194 -37.71 16.53 2.90
CA ILE A 194 -36.26 16.47 2.59
C ILE A 194 -35.92 15.14 1.92
N ARG A 195 -36.44 14.01 2.41
CA ARG A 195 -36.26 12.69 1.80
C ARG A 195 -36.78 12.66 0.36
N THR A 196 -37.92 13.29 0.12
CA THR A 196 -38.51 13.40 -1.22
C THR A 196 -37.64 14.26 -2.14
N ILE A 197 -37.09 15.38 -1.64
CA ILE A 197 -36.17 16.25 -2.39
C ILE A 197 -34.89 15.48 -2.75
N VAL A 198 -34.30 14.75 -1.80
CA VAL A 198 -33.10 13.93 -2.03
C VAL A 198 -33.34 12.84 -3.07
N LYS A 199 -34.55 12.26 -3.14
CA LYS A 199 -34.89 11.28 -4.18
C LYS A 199 -34.78 11.84 -5.60
N PHE A 200 -35.07 13.14 -5.81
CA PHE A 200 -34.89 13.77 -7.11
C PHE A 200 -33.41 13.94 -7.50
N LEU A 201 -32.48 13.90 -6.54
CA LEU A 201 -31.04 13.95 -6.85
C LEU A 201 -30.58 12.72 -7.62
N SER A 202 -31.24 11.57 -7.44
CA SER A 202 -30.92 10.33 -8.17
C SER A 202 -31.41 10.33 -9.63
N HIS A 203 -32.20 11.32 -10.05
CA HIS A 203 -32.66 11.43 -11.43
C HIS A 203 -31.58 12.12 -12.28
N GLU A 204 -30.63 11.34 -12.80
CA GLU A 204 -29.48 11.87 -13.56
C GLU A 204 -29.90 12.72 -14.77
N GLN A 205 -29.15 13.81 -15.01
CA GLN A 205 -29.36 14.75 -16.12
C GLN A 205 -30.80 15.28 -16.25
N SER A 206 -31.50 15.41 -15.12
CA SER A 206 -32.88 15.89 -15.08
C SER A 206 -32.95 17.33 -14.58
N LYS A 207 -33.87 18.13 -15.16
CA LYS A 207 -34.19 19.45 -14.58
C LYS A 207 -34.64 19.34 -13.12
N GLU A 208 -35.33 18.25 -12.74
CA GLU A 208 -35.74 17.98 -11.35
C GLU A 208 -34.53 17.92 -10.41
N ARG A 209 -33.42 17.31 -10.84
CA ARG A 209 -32.17 17.24 -10.09
C ARG A 209 -31.55 18.63 -9.89
N GLU A 210 -31.51 19.45 -10.94
CA GLU A 210 -30.99 20.83 -10.85
C GLU A 210 -31.81 21.70 -9.87
N GLU A 211 -33.14 21.62 -9.95
CA GLU A 211 -34.03 22.36 -9.05
C GLU A 211 -33.98 21.80 -7.62
N ALA A 212 -33.85 20.47 -7.45
CA ALA A 212 -33.69 19.85 -6.14
C ALA A 212 -32.39 20.27 -5.45
N VAL A 213 -31.27 20.31 -6.17
CA VAL A 213 -30.00 20.85 -5.63
C VAL A 213 -30.15 22.32 -5.26
N SER A 214 -30.84 23.11 -6.08
CA SER A 214 -31.08 24.54 -5.79
C SER A 214 -31.90 24.74 -4.52
N LEU A 215 -32.95 23.94 -4.33
CA LEU A 215 -33.75 23.95 -3.11
C LEU A 215 -32.94 23.49 -1.89
N LEU A 216 -32.16 22.40 -2.00
CA LEU A 216 -31.29 21.95 -0.90
C LEU A 216 -30.24 22.99 -0.52
N TYR A 217 -29.67 23.69 -1.50
CA TYR A 217 -28.77 24.81 -1.24
C TYR A 217 -29.46 25.90 -0.41
N GLU A 218 -30.67 26.32 -0.78
CA GLU A 218 -31.40 27.33 0.02
C GLU A 218 -31.79 26.84 1.42
N LEU A 219 -32.22 25.58 1.55
CA LEU A 219 -32.57 24.97 2.83
C LEU A 219 -31.33 24.83 3.73
N SER A 220 -30.18 24.43 3.18
CA SER A 220 -28.92 24.26 3.93
C SER A 220 -28.35 25.56 4.52
N LYS A 221 -28.80 26.73 4.07
CA LYS A 221 -28.43 27.99 4.74
C LYS A 221 -29.00 28.07 6.17
N SER A 222 -30.01 27.26 6.52
CA SER A 222 -30.51 27.12 7.89
C SER A 222 -29.74 26.02 8.63
N GLU A 223 -29.13 26.37 9.75
CA GLU A 223 -28.33 25.44 10.57
C GLU A 223 -29.15 24.26 11.09
N ALA A 224 -30.41 24.50 11.50
CA ALA A 224 -31.33 23.46 11.95
C ALA A 224 -31.66 22.42 10.86
N LEU A 225 -31.55 22.80 9.58
CA LEU A 225 -31.82 21.90 8.47
C LEU A 225 -30.57 21.16 7.98
N CYS A 226 -29.37 21.65 8.30
CA CYS A 226 -28.13 20.97 7.91
C CYS A 226 -28.08 19.53 8.43
N GLU A 227 -28.42 19.32 9.72
CA GLU A 227 -28.46 17.98 10.29
C GLU A 227 -29.54 17.11 9.62
N LYS A 228 -30.73 17.67 9.36
CA LYS A 228 -31.82 16.93 8.70
C LYS A 228 -31.47 16.51 7.27
N ILE A 229 -30.83 17.39 6.50
CA ILE A 229 -30.40 17.10 5.12
C ILE A 229 -29.35 16.00 5.12
N GLY A 230 -28.32 16.11 5.95
CA GLY A 230 -27.26 15.10 6.02
C GLY A 230 -27.68 13.77 6.65
N ALA A 231 -28.74 13.75 7.47
CA ALA A 231 -29.31 12.52 8.02
C ALA A 231 -30.07 11.67 6.97
N VAL A 232 -30.39 12.21 5.79
CA VAL A 232 -31.03 11.44 4.73
C VAL A 232 -30.01 10.55 4.03
N ASN A 233 -30.21 9.23 4.12
CA ASN A 233 -29.37 8.24 3.47
C ASN A 233 -29.14 8.56 1.99
N GLY A 234 -27.87 8.63 1.59
CA GLY A 234 -27.45 8.88 0.22
C GLY A 234 -27.38 10.36 -0.18
N ALA A 235 -27.87 11.30 0.64
CA ALA A 235 -27.82 12.73 0.31
C ALA A 235 -26.38 13.22 0.09
N ILE A 236 -25.51 12.96 1.07
CA ILE A 236 -24.10 13.38 1.02
C ILE A 236 -23.35 12.64 -0.10
N LEU A 237 -23.55 11.33 -0.26
CA LEU A 237 -22.93 10.53 -1.33
C LEU A 237 -23.26 11.11 -2.71
N ILE A 238 -24.54 11.38 -2.98
CA ILE A 238 -24.96 11.90 -4.29
C ILE A 238 -24.35 13.28 -4.50
N LEU A 239 -24.44 14.19 -3.52
CA LEU A 239 -23.88 15.55 -3.59
C LEU A 239 -22.36 15.53 -3.87
N VAL A 240 -21.60 14.68 -3.17
CA VAL A 240 -20.15 14.52 -3.42
C VAL A 240 -19.89 13.97 -4.83
N GLY A 241 -20.68 12.98 -5.27
CA GLY A 241 -20.63 12.46 -6.64
C GLY A 241 -20.88 13.54 -7.70
N MET A 242 -21.81 14.46 -7.44
CA MET A 242 -22.09 15.61 -8.34
C MET A 242 -20.87 16.50 -8.50
N THR A 243 -20.20 16.83 -7.39
CA THR A 243 -19.02 17.71 -7.40
C THR A 243 -17.82 17.13 -8.15
N SER A 244 -17.78 15.80 -8.32
CA SER A 244 -16.70 15.11 -9.03
C SER A 244 -17.03 14.80 -10.50
N SER A 245 -18.26 15.10 -10.95
CA SER A 245 -18.74 14.72 -12.28
C SER A 245 -18.44 15.80 -13.33
N ASN A 246 -17.77 15.40 -14.42
CA ASN A 246 -17.47 16.29 -15.56
C ASN A 246 -18.68 16.51 -16.49
N SER A 247 -19.80 15.81 -16.28
CA SER A 247 -20.96 15.83 -17.19
C SER A 247 -22.10 16.73 -16.73
N GLU A 248 -21.92 17.45 -15.63
CA GLU A 248 -23.00 18.23 -15.00
C GLU A 248 -22.93 19.72 -15.33
N ASN A 249 -24.09 20.38 -15.21
CA ASN A 249 -24.20 21.83 -15.33
C ASN A 249 -23.33 22.50 -14.25
N VAL A 250 -22.43 23.40 -14.66
CA VAL A 250 -21.48 24.09 -13.79
C VAL A 250 -22.17 24.76 -12.59
N LEU A 251 -23.33 25.37 -12.81
CA LEU A 251 -24.10 26.02 -11.73
C LEU A 251 -24.68 25.01 -10.74
N THR A 252 -25.05 23.81 -11.19
CA THR A 252 -25.55 22.75 -10.32
C THR A 252 -24.42 22.16 -9.49
N VAL A 253 -23.24 21.97 -10.08
CA VAL A 253 -22.02 21.54 -9.38
C VAL A 253 -21.65 22.56 -8.30
N GLU A 254 -21.65 23.86 -8.64
CA GLU A 254 -21.35 24.93 -7.67
C GLU A 254 -22.37 24.96 -6.51
N LYS A 255 -23.67 24.80 -6.81
CA LYS A 255 -24.70 24.74 -5.75
C LYS A 255 -24.58 23.48 -4.90
N ALA A 256 -24.24 22.33 -5.49
CA ALA A 256 -24.00 21.10 -4.75
C ALA A 256 -22.80 21.26 -3.80
N ASP A 257 -21.72 21.88 -4.27
CA ASP A 257 -20.54 22.17 -3.46
C ASP A 257 -20.85 23.13 -2.31
N LYS A 258 -21.53 24.24 -2.57
CA LYS A 258 -21.99 25.18 -1.51
C LYS A 258 -22.98 24.56 -0.54
N THR A 259 -23.80 23.61 -1.01
CA THR A 259 -24.67 22.83 -0.12
C THR A 259 -23.83 22.00 0.83
N LEU A 260 -22.80 21.31 0.33
CA LEU A 260 -21.87 20.56 1.17
C LEU A 260 -21.16 21.49 2.16
N GLU A 261 -20.63 22.65 1.73
CA GLU A 261 -20.00 23.64 2.62
C GLU A 261 -20.93 24.06 3.78
N ASN A 262 -22.21 24.32 3.50
CA ASN A 262 -23.18 24.65 4.54
C ASN A 262 -23.41 23.48 5.52
N LEU A 263 -23.36 22.23 5.03
CA LEU A 263 -23.54 21.02 5.83
C LEU A 263 -22.35 20.73 6.75
N GLU A 264 -21.16 21.30 6.50
CA GLU A 264 -19.93 21.12 7.29
C GLU A 264 -20.06 21.62 8.74
N LYS A 265 -21.09 22.43 9.04
CA LYS A 265 -21.42 22.89 10.40
C LYS A 265 -21.78 21.76 11.36
N CYS A 266 -22.19 20.60 10.84
CA CYS A 266 -22.55 19.43 11.64
C CYS A 266 -21.44 18.37 11.58
N GLU A 267 -20.89 17.99 12.74
CA GLU A 267 -19.81 17.00 12.83
C GLU A 267 -20.20 15.65 12.19
N ARG A 268 -21.44 15.19 12.37
CA ARG A 268 -21.95 13.94 11.77
C ARG A 268 -21.97 14.01 10.24
N ASN A 269 -22.26 15.18 9.67
CA ASN A 269 -22.23 15.37 8.22
C ASN A 269 -20.79 15.33 7.70
N VAL A 270 -19.84 15.96 8.42
CA VAL A 270 -18.42 15.92 8.07
C VAL A 270 -17.88 14.49 8.11
N GLN A 271 -18.29 13.69 9.09
CA GLN A 271 -17.96 12.26 9.16
C GLN A 271 -18.42 11.50 7.91
N GLN A 272 -19.68 11.69 7.50
CA GLN A 272 -20.20 11.08 6.26
C GLN A 272 -19.48 11.60 5.02
N MET A 273 -19.15 12.90 4.94
CA MET A 273 -18.39 13.45 3.82
C MET A 273 -17.02 12.77 3.68
N ALA A 274 -16.35 12.52 4.80
CA ALA A 274 -15.07 11.82 4.83
C ALA A 274 -15.17 10.36 4.34
N GLU A 275 -16.23 9.62 4.70
CA GLU A 275 -16.50 8.26 4.17
C GLU A 275 -16.69 8.26 2.65
N ASN A 276 -17.25 9.35 2.12
CA ASN A 276 -17.47 9.54 0.69
C ASN A 276 -16.28 10.20 -0.04
N GLY A 277 -15.11 10.30 0.61
CA GLY A 277 -13.86 10.78 0.01
C GLY A 277 -13.59 12.29 0.10
N ARG A 278 -14.52 13.09 0.63
CA ARG A 278 -14.33 14.53 0.86
C ARG A 278 -13.74 14.78 2.25
N LEU A 279 -12.42 14.65 2.37
CA LEU A 279 -11.72 14.74 3.67
C LEU A 279 -11.40 16.15 4.16
N GLN A 280 -11.38 17.15 3.29
CA GLN A 280 -10.97 18.52 3.65
C GLN A 280 -11.69 19.08 4.88
N PRO A 281 -13.03 18.96 5.01
CA PRO A 281 -13.75 19.51 6.17
C PRO A 281 -13.33 18.87 7.49
N LEU A 282 -13.14 17.54 7.48
CA LEU A 282 -12.65 16.79 8.65
C LEU A 282 -11.26 17.28 9.07
N LEU A 283 -10.34 17.45 8.11
CA LEU A 283 -8.98 17.91 8.39
C LEU A 283 -8.97 19.36 8.91
N THR A 284 -9.84 20.23 8.40
CA THR A 284 -10.00 21.61 8.89
C THR A 284 -10.50 21.61 10.33
N LEU A 285 -11.56 20.85 10.65
CA LEU A 285 -12.07 20.75 12.02
C LEU A 285 -11.04 20.17 13.00
N LEU A 286 -10.19 19.25 12.55
CA LEU A 286 -9.09 18.69 13.37
C LEU A 286 -8.01 19.74 13.68
N LEU A 287 -7.76 20.70 12.78
CA LEU A 287 -6.76 21.76 12.98
C LEU A 287 -7.31 22.98 13.73
N GLU A 288 -8.53 23.40 13.40
CA GLU A 288 -9.09 24.70 13.79
C GLU A 288 -10.28 24.61 14.75
N GLY A 289 -10.90 23.43 14.89
CA GLY A 289 -12.07 23.23 15.75
C GLY A 289 -11.80 23.38 17.25
N PRO A 290 -12.87 23.44 18.07
CA PRO A 290 -12.75 23.42 19.53
C PRO A 290 -12.17 22.07 20.01
N PRO A 291 -11.61 22.01 21.24
CA PRO A 291 -10.91 20.81 21.74
C PRO A 291 -11.72 19.51 21.64
N GLU A 292 -13.03 19.58 21.92
CA GLU A 292 -13.96 18.45 21.85
C GLU A 292 -14.13 17.95 20.41
N THR A 293 -14.36 18.86 19.46
CA THR A 293 -14.47 18.54 18.03
C THR A 293 -13.15 17.98 17.49
N LYS A 294 -12.00 18.55 17.88
CA LYS A 294 -10.68 18.03 17.49
C LYS A 294 -10.48 16.58 17.92
N LEU A 295 -10.87 16.28 19.15
CA LEU A 295 -10.84 14.92 19.69
C LEU A 295 -11.76 14.00 18.89
N ALA A 296 -13.01 14.42 18.64
CA ALA A 296 -13.97 13.64 17.87
C ALA A 296 -13.50 13.36 16.43
N MET A 297 -12.95 14.36 15.74
CA MET A 297 -12.42 14.22 14.38
C MET A 297 -11.16 13.34 14.35
N ALA A 298 -10.27 13.46 15.33
CA ALA A 298 -9.09 12.59 15.43
C ALA A 298 -9.49 11.13 15.71
N ALA A 299 -10.46 10.91 16.60
CA ALA A 299 -10.96 9.57 16.89
C ALA A 299 -11.57 8.93 15.63
N TYR A 300 -12.40 9.68 14.91
CA TYR A 300 -13.02 9.23 13.67
C TYR A 300 -12.00 8.95 12.56
N LEU A 301 -10.97 9.81 12.42
CA LEU A 301 -9.86 9.57 11.49
C LEU A 301 -9.12 8.25 11.78
N GLY A 302 -9.07 7.83 13.05
CA GLY A 302 -8.53 6.54 13.48
C GLY A 302 -9.37 5.32 13.09
N GLU A 303 -10.63 5.52 12.68
CA GLU A 303 -11.56 4.46 12.26
C GLU A 303 -11.77 4.45 10.73
N LEU A 304 -11.43 5.54 10.04
CA LEU A 304 -11.56 5.67 8.60
C LEU A 304 -10.61 4.75 7.83
N VAL A 305 -11.15 4.06 6.82
CA VAL A 305 -10.37 3.28 5.86
C VAL A 305 -9.88 4.21 4.74
N LEU A 306 -8.59 4.52 4.76
CA LEU A 306 -7.96 5.42 3.79
C LEU A 306 -7.10 4.63 2.77
N SER A 307 -7.11 5.08 1.52
CA SER A 307 -6.13 4.60 0.52
C SER A 307 -4.73 5.14 0.83
N ASN A 308 -3.69 4.47 0.31
CA ASN A 308 -2.30 4.85 0.59
C ASN A 308 -1.97 6.28 0.13
N ASP A 309 -2.49 6.74 -1.00
CA ASP A 309 -2.28 8.11 -1.50
C ASP A 309 -2.92 9.16 -0.57
N VAL A 310 -4.12 8.85 -0.07
CA VAL A 310 -4.85 9.71 0.85
C VAL A 310 -4.13 9.81 2.19
N LYS A 311 -3.58 8.70 2.72
CA LYS A 311 -2.79 8.71 3.95
C LYS A 311 -1.63 9.71 3.89
N VAL A 312 -0.97 9.85 2.73
CA VAL A 312 0.13 10.82 2.55
C VAL A 312 -0.39 12.26 2.65
N VAL A 313 -1.52 12.57 2.02
CA VAL A 313 -2.14 13.91 2.10
C VAL A 313 -2.53 14.24 3.55
N VAL A 314 -3.14 13.28 4.24
CA VAL A 314 -3.50 13.43 5.66
C VAL A 314 -2.26 13.62 6.53
N ALA A 315 -1.21 12.81 6.36
CA ALA A 315 0.05 12.93 7.10
C ALA A 315 0.67 14.33 6.94
N ARG A 316 0.72 14.85 5.71
CA ARG A 316 1.28 16.19 5.43
C ARG A 316 0.48 17.31 6.07
N ARG A 317 -0.86 17.18 6.10
CA ARG A 317 -1.74 18.26 6.56
C ARG A 317 -1.94 18.31 8.06
N VAL A 318 -2.11 17.14 8.70
CA VAL A 318 -2.45 17.06 10.14
C VAL A 318 -1.43 16.29 10.99
N GLY A 319 -0.40 15.67 10.38
CA GLY A 319 0.56 14.82 11.09
C GLY A 319 1.26 15.53 12.24
N SER A 320 1.78 16.74 12.03
CA SER A 320 2.44 17.53 13.08
C SER A 320 1.49 17.91 14.24
N SER A 321 0.24 18.24 13.92
CA SER A 321 -0.80 18.52 14.92
C SER A 321 -1.10 17.29 15.78
N LEU A 322 -1.30 16.13 15.15
CA LEU A 322 -1.54 14.86 15.85
C LEU A 322 -0.33 14.46 16.72
N VAL A 323 0.90 14.63 16.24
CA VAL A 323 2.13 14.41 17.01
C VAL A 323 2.20 15.32 18.23
N ASN A 324 1.80 16.58 18.10
CA ASN A 324 1.74 17.52 19.23
C ASN A 324 0.65 17.12 20.25
N VAL A 325 -0.53 16.70 19.79
CA VAL A 325 -1.60 16.19 20.67
C VAL A 325 -1.15 14.92 21.41
N MET A 326 -0.42 14.02 20.74
CA MET A 326 0.18 12.85 21.37
C MET A 326 1.18 13.23 22.48
N ARG A 327 1.96 14.30 22.27
CA ARG A 327 3.01 14.77 23.20
C ARG A 327 2.46 15.44 24.46
N SER A 328 1.42 16.27 24.35
CA SER A 328 0.96 17.14 25.45
C SER A 328 -0.54 17.09 25.75
N GLY A 329 -1.31 16.27 25.03
CA GLY A 329 -2.75 16.12 25.27
C GLY A 329 -3.09 15.36 26.55
N ASN A 330 -4.37 15.43 26.95
CA ASN A 330 -4.91 14.56 27.99
C ASN A 330 -5.01 13.11 27.48
N MET A 331 -5.32 12.15 28.35
CA MET A 331 -5.35 10.73 27.96
C MET A 331 -6.31 10.41 26.81
N GLN A 332 -7.48 11.06 26.74
CA GLN A 332 -8.47 10.82 25.69
C GLN A 332 -8.00 11.38 24.35
N SER A 333 -7.46 12.61 24.35
CA SER A 333 -6.88 13.23 23.14
C SER A 333 -5.67 12.45 22.63
N ARG A 334 -4.83 11.94 23.54
CA ARG A 334 -3.68 11.09 23.19
C ARG A 334 -4.12 9.77 22.58
N GLU A 335 -5.14 9.12 23.14
CA GLU A 335 -5.71 7.90 22.55
C GLU A 335 -6.24 8.15 21.14
N ALA A 336 -7.02 9.23 20.94
CA ALA A 336 -7.54 9.59 19.62
C ALA A 336 -6.41 9.88 18.62
N ALA A 337 -5.38 10.62 19.03
CA ALA A 337 -4.22 10.91 18.21
C ALA A 337 -3.44 9.65 17.84
N LEU A 338 -3.20 8.73 18.79
CA LEU A 338 -2.52 7.46 18.53
C LEU A 338 -3.31 6.59 17.55
N LYS A 339 -4.63 6.52 17.66
CA LYS A 339 -5.47 5.77 16.70
C LYS A 339 -5.36 6.37 15.28
N ALA A 340 -5.46 7.69 15.15
CA ALA A 340 -5.28 8.37 13.86
C ALA A 340 -3.87 8.13 13.28
N LEU A 341 -2.82 8.30 14.08
CA LEU A 341 -1.43 8.09 13.67
C LEU A 341 -1.17 6.63 13.29
N ASN A 342 -1.81 5.66 13.93
CA ASN A 342 -1.74 4.26 13.55
C ASN A 342 -2.34 4.02 12.15
N GLN A 343 -3.51 4.59 11.84
CA GLN A 343 -4.08 4.51 10.49
C GLN A 343 -3.18 5.14 9.44
N ILE A 344 -2.65 6.33 9.72
CA ILE A 344 -1.82 7.08 8.80
C ILE A 344 -0.46 6.39 8.58
N SER A 345 0.17 5.85 9.63
CA SER A 345 1.51 5.23 9.56
C SER A 345 1.56 3.91 8.78
N SER A 346 0.42 3.26 8.54
CA SER A 346 0.35 1.95 7.86
C SER A 346 0.78 1.92 6.38
N SER A 347 1.21 3.06 5.81
CA SER A 347 1.75 3.18 4.45
C SER A 347 3.17 3.75 4.53
N ASP A 348 4.11 3.16 3.79
CA ASP A 348 5.52 3.55 3.83
C ASP A 348 5.72 5.03 3.51
N ALA A 349 4.97 5.56 2.51
CA ALA A 349 5.11 6.96 2.10
C ALA A 349 4.61 7.94 3.18
N SER A 350 3.52 7.64 3.87
CA SER A 350 3.00 8.49 4.95
C SER A 350 3.81 8.33 6.23
N ALA A 351 4.35 7.15 6.50
CA ALA A 351 5.29 6.91 7.59
C ALA A 351 6.51 7.83 7.50
N LYS A 352 7.12 7.98 6.31
CA LYS A 352 8.24 8.91 6.08
C LYS A 352 7.89 10.36 6.42
N VAL A 353 6.70 10.82 6.01
CA VAL A 353 6.20 12.16 6.35
C VAL A 353 6.00 12.33 7.86
N LEU A 354 5.54 11.29 8.57
CA LEU A 354 5.39 11.35 10.02
C LEU A 354 6.74 11.40 10.75
N ILE A 355 7.77 10.73 10.21
CA ILE A 355 9.15 10.81 10.73
C ILE A 355 9.65 12.27 10.63
N GLU A 356 9.48 12.90 9.46
CA GLU A 356 9.81 14.32 9.25
C GLU A 356 9.00 15.26 10.17
N ALA A 357 7.77 14.89 10.51
CA ALA A 357 6.94 15.61 11.47
C ALA A 357 7.37 15.43 12.95
N GLY A 358 8.42 14.64 13.23
CA GLY A 358 8.97 14.46 14.57
C GLY A 358 8.16 13.52 15.47
N ILE A 359 7.58 12.47 14.90
CA ILE A 359 6.80 11.47 15.65
C ILE A 359 7.64 10.60 16.60
N LEU A 360 8.93 10.37 16.31
CA LEU A 360 9.75 9.40 17.05
C LEU A 360 10.01 9.78 18.52
N PRO A 361 10.45 11.01 18.88
CA PRO A 361 10.69 11.38 20.28
C PRO A 361 9.49 11.13 21.22
N PRO A 362 8.27 11.61 20.93
CA PRO A 362 7.14 11.35 21.81
C PRO A 362 6.74 9.87 21.83
N LEU A 363 6.90 9.14 20.74
CA LEU A 363 6.58 7.71 20.67
C LEU A 363 7.50 6.84 21.53
N VAL A 364 8.82 7.10 21.46
CA VAL A 364 9.83 6.40 22.27
C VAL A 364 9.63 6.71 23.75
N LYS A 365 9.40 7.98 24.09
CA LYS A 365 9.06 8.40 25.46
C LYS A 365 7.85 7.65 26.00
N ASP A 366 6.79 7.54 25.20
CA ASP A 366 5.54 6.88 25.59
C ASP A 366 5.69 5.37 25.82
N LEU A 367 6.56 4.71 25.06
CA LEU A 367 6.91 3.30 25.27
C LEU A 367 7.74 3.10 26.54
N PHE A 368 8.77 3.92 26.75
CA PHE A 368 9.76 3.77 27.82
C PHE A 368 9.30 4.32 29.18
N THR A 369 8.27 5.16 29.22
CA THR A 369 7.75 5.69 30.49
C THR A 369 7.17 4.55 31.35
N VAL A 370 7.66 4.46 32.59
CA VAL A 370 7.20 3.56 33.64
C VAL A 370 6.73 4.39 34.84
N GLY A 371 5.60 4.03 35.45
CA GLY A 371 5.07 4.70 36.65
C GLY A 371 3.69 5.36 36.47
N ALA A 372 3.35 6.33 37.30
CA ALA A 372 2.00 6.91 37.39
C ALA A 372 1.49 7.59 36.10
N ASN A 373 2.39 8.00 35.20
CA ASN A 373 2.06 8.65 33.91
C ASN A 373 2.17 7.69 32.71
N GLN A 374 2.23 6.38 32.95
CA GLN A 374 2.40 5.36 31.92
C GLN A 374 1.14 5.23 31.05
N LEU A 375 1.35 5.05 29.73
CA LEU A 375 0.27 4.66 28.83
C LEU A 375 -0.32 3.29 29.23
N PRO A 376 -1.65 3.13 29.21
CA PRO A 376 -2.28 1.81 29.30
C PRO A 376 -1.69 0.82 28.30
N THR A 377 -1.61 -0.46 28.66
CA THR A 377 -0.99 -1.50 27.83
C THR A 377 -1.54 -1.53 26.40
N ARG A 378 -2.85 -1.32 26.22
CA ARG A 378 -3.48 -1.21 24.89
C ARG A 378 -2.91 -0.08 24.04
N LEU A 379 -2.64 1.09 24.64
CA LEU A 379 -2.05 2.22 23.92
C LEU A 379 -0.56 2.04 23.69
N LYS A 380 0.16 1.36 24.61
CA LYS A 380 1.56 0.96 24.35
C LYS A 380 1.68 0.03 23.14
N GLU A 381 0.74 -0.90 22.97
CA GLU A 381 0.67 -1.77 21.79
C GLU A 381 0.44 -0.96 20.50
N VAL A 382 -0.47 0.03 20.53
CA VAL A 382 -0.66 0.96 19.40
C VAL A 382 0.62 1.74 19.12
N SER A 383 1.30 2.27 20.14
CA SER A 383 2.57 2.98 19.98
C SER A 383 3.67 2.08 19.39
N ALA A 384 3.77 0.83 19.85
CA ALA A 384 4.72 -0.14 19.31
C ALA A 384 4.38 -0.51 17.85
N THR A 385 3.10 -0.58 17.50
CA THR A 385 2.63 -0.81 16.13
C THR A 385 2.99 0.36 15.21
N ILE A 386 2.76 1.60 15.65
CA ILE A 386 3.20 2.79 14.92
C ILE A 386 4.71 2.73 14.69
N LEU A 387 5.50 2.46 15.74
CA LEU A 387 6.96 2.39 15.62
C LEU A 387 7.39 1.29 14.62
N ALA A 388 6.77 0.12 14.66
CA ALA A 388 7.05 -0.96 13.71
C ALA A 388 6.74 -0.55 12.26
N ASN A 389 5.63 0.14 12.02
CA ASN A 389 5.27 0.68 10.69
C ASN A 389 6.29 1.72 10.22
N LEU A 390 6.71 2.63 11.11
CA LEU A 390 7.69 3.66 10.79
C LEU A 390 9.03 3.05 10.38
N VAL A 391 9.54 2.08 11.15
CA VAL A 391 10.82 1.44 10.85
C VAL A 391 10.77 0.62 9.57
N SER A 392 9.63 -0.01 9.29
CA SER A 392 9.44 -0.80 8.06
C SER A 392 9.39 0.05 6.78
N SER A 393 9.27 1.39 6.87
CA SER A 393 9.18 2.29 5.72
C SER A 393 10.47 2.42 4.88
N GLY A 394 11.57 1.82 5.33
CA GLY A 394 12.88 1.92 4.68
C GLY A 394 13.53 3.29 4.81
N TYR A 395 13.16 4.07 5.83
CA TYR A 395 13.85 5.31 6.21
C TYR A 395 15.19 4.98 6.88
N ASP A 396 16.20 5.83 6.73
CA ASP A 396 17.49 5.65 7.39
C ASP A 396 17.47 6.25 8.80
N PHE A 397 17.47 5.38 9.80
CA PHE A 397 17.36 5.77 11.21
C PHE A 397 18.71 6.07 11.87
N GLU A 398 19.82 5.98 11.14
CA GLU A 398 21.14 6.30 11.68
C GLU A 398 21.26 7.77 12.10
N PHE A 399 20.56 8.67 11.43
CA PHE A 399 20.69 10.13 11.62
C PHE A 399 19.43 10.83 12.14
N VAL A 400 18.38 10.08 12.53
CA VAL A 400 17.13 10.69 13.01
C VAL A 400 17.19 10.92 14.52
N PRO A 401 17.18 12.18 15.00
CA PRO A 401 17.32 12.47 16.42
C PRO A 401 16.05 12.15 17.21
N LEU A 402 16.21 11.51 18.36
CA LEU A 402 15.18 11.27 19.37
C LEU A 402 15.13 12.36 20.45
N GLY A 403 16.19 13.17 20.58
CA GLY A 403 16.31 14.15 21.65
C GLY A 403 17.53 15.08 21.48
N PRO A 404 17.75 16.00 22.43
CA PRO A 404 18.82 16.99 22.37
C PRO A 404 20.23 16.37 22.43
N GLU A 405 20.34 15.14 22.94
CA GLU A 405 21.61 14.42 23.10
C GLU A 405 22.08 13.70 21.81
N HIS A 406 21.51 14.01 20.65
CA HIS A 406 21.82 13.36 19.36
C HIS A 406 21.62 11.82 19.35
N GLN A 407 20.88 11.29 20.32
CA GLN A 407 20.48 9.89 20.35
C GLN A 407 19.56 9.57 19.17
N THR A 408 19.68 8.36 18.63
CA THR A 408 18.85 7.84 17.54
C THR A 408 18.23 6.52 17.95
N LEU A 409 17.34 5.95 17.13
CA LEU A 409 16.72 4.65 17.42
C LEU A 409 17.73 3.50 17.52
N VAL A 410 18.93 3.68 16.98
CA VAL A 410 20.00 2.68 16.99
C VAL A 410 21.09 2.98 18.02
N SER A 411 20.93 4.02 18.85
CA SER A 411 21.79 4.25 20.00
C SER A 411 21.68 3.08 20.99
N GLU A 412 22.81 2.72 21.60
CA GLU A 412 22.95 1.52 22.42
C GLU A 412 21.95 1.47 23.58
N ASP A 413 21.76 2.58 24.29
CA ASP A 413 20.83 2.73 25.40
C ASP A 413 19.35 2.59 24.96
N VAL A 414 19.01 3.11 23.78
CA VAL A 414 17.66 2.99 23.21
C VAL A 414 17.37 1.53 22.84
N VAL A 415 18.32 0.85 22.20
CA VAL A 415 18.19 -0.57 21.86
C VAL A 415 18.14 -1.44 23.12
N HIS A 416 18.93 -1.14 24.16
CA HIS A 416 18.85 -1.82 25.45
C HIS A 416 17.45 -1.67 26.08
N ASN A 417 16.88 -0.47 26.04
CA ASN A 417 15.51 -0.24 26.54
C ASN A 417 14.47 -1.02 25.73
N LEU A 418 14.61 -1.12 24.39
CA LEU A 418 13.73 -1.96 23.56
C LEU A 418 13.85 -3.44 23.93
N LEU A 419 15.06 -3.96 24.10
CA LEU A 419 15.32 -5.36 24.51
C LEU A 419 14.77 -5.65 25.91
N HIS A 420 14.91 -4.71 26.83
CA HIS A 420 14.31 -4.80 28.15
C HIS A 420 12.78 -4.84 28.07
N LEU A 421 12.15 -4.02 27.24
CA LEU A 421 10.69 -4.08 27.02
C LEU A 421 10.25 -5.41 26.38
N ILE A 422 11.00 -5.93 25.41
CA ILE A 422 10.73 -7.25 24.81
C ILE A 422 10.76 -8.34 25.89
N SER A 423 11.62 -8.23 26.90
CA SER A 423 11.73 -9.24 27.96
C SER A 423 10.68 -9.10 29.07
N ASN A 424 9.95 -7.99 29.13
CA ASN A 424 9.09 -7.62 30.27
C ASN A 424 7.66 -7.23 29.86
N THR A 425 7.25 -7.44 28.61
CA THR A 425 5.90 -7.11 28.12
C THR A 425 5.15 -8.36 27.67
N GLY A 426 3.90 -8.21 27.24
CA GLY A 426 3.10 -9.34 26.75
C GLY A 426 3.30 -9.58 25.25
N PRO A 427 2.90 -10.77 24.73
CA PRO A 427 3.19 -11.20 23.35
C PRO A 427 2.80 -10.22 22.24
N ALA A 428 1.72 -9.46 22.44
CA ALA A 428 1.27 -8.46 21.47
C ALA A 428 2.29 -7.31 21.31
N ILE A 429 2.85 -6.82 22.42
CA ILE A 429 3.87 -5.77 22.40
C ILE A 429 5.23 -6.35 22.00
N GLU A 430 5.60 -7.51 22.54
CA GLU A 430 6.84 -8.22 22.19
C GLU A 430 6.98 -8.40 20.67
N CYS A 431 5.91 -8.87 20.02
CA CYS A 431 5.88 -9.07 18.58
C CYS A 431 6.15 -7.77 17.81
N LYS A 432 5.51 -6.66 18.20
CA LYS A 432 5.74 -5.35 17.56
C LYS A 432 7.14 -4.82 17.81
N LEU A 433 7.69 -4.99 19.01
CA LEU A 433 9.05 -4.56 19.32
C LEU A 433 10.11 -5.41 18.60
N LEU A 434 9.88 -6.72 18.43
CA LEU A 434 10.73 -7.55 17.57
C LEU A 434 10.65 -7.09 16.11
N GLN A 435 9.46 -6.74 15.60
CA GLN A 435 9.30 -6.15 14.26
C GLN A 435 10.06 -4.83 14.10
N VAL A 436 10.13 -4.00 15.15
CA VAL A 436 11.00 -2.80 15.18
C VAL A 436 12.46 -3.20 15.00
N LEU A 437 12.97 -4.17 15.76
CA LEU A 437 14.35 -4.63 15.60
C LEU A 437 14.62 -5.28 14.23
N VAL A 438 13.66 -6.02 13.67
CA VAL A 438 13.75 -6.56 12.29
C VAL A 438 13.91 -5.42 11.29
N GLY A 439 13.09 -4.38 11.40
CA GLY A 439 13.17 -3.21 10.51
C GLY A 439 14.51 -2.47 10.65
N LEU A 440 15.00 -2.27 11.88
CA LEU A 440 16.30 -1.63 12.14
C LEU A 440 17.49 -2.49 11.68
N THR A 441 17.35 -3.81 11.58
CA THR A 441 18.42 -4.72 11.11
C THR A 441 18.32 -5.02 9.62
N SER A 442 17.26 -4.57 8.95
CA SER A 442 17.10 -4.75 7.50
C SER A 442 17.96 -3.79 6.67
N SER A 443 18.52 -2.73 7.28
CA SER A 443 19.44 -1.80 6.62
C SER A 443 20.89 -2.05 7.05
N GLN A 444 21.80 -2.02 6.07
CA GLN A 444 23.23 -2.21 6.28
C GLN A 444 23.86 -1.10 7.14
N SER A 445 23.29 0.12 7.14
CA SER A 445 23.78 1.26 7.94
C SER A 445 23.57 1.06 9.44
N THR A 446 22.48 0.39 9.82
CA THR A 446 21.99 0.36 11.20
C THR A 446 22.22 -0.98 11.89
N VAL A 447 22.32 -2.08 11.14
CA VAL A 447 22.49 -3.44 11.68
C VAL A 447 23.69 -3.58 12.62
N GLN A 448 24.83 -2.93 12.33
CA GLN A 448 26.04 -3.03 13.16
C GLN A 448 25.84 -2.43 14.56
N ASN A 449 25.10 -1.32 14.67
CA ASN A 449 24.80 -0.67 15.94
C ASN A 449 23.87 -1.56 16.79
N VAL A 450 22.83 -2.13 16.16
CA VAL A 450 21.91 -3.06 16.82
C VAL A 450 22.63 -4.33 17.28
N VAL A 451 23.50 -4.91 16.46
CA VAL A 451 24.35 -6.07 16.81
C VAL A 451 25.19 -5.77 18.05
N THR A 452 25.84 -4.59 18.08
CA THR A 452 26.70 -4.18 19.20
C THR A 452 25.89 -4.08 20.50
N ALA A 453 24.70 -3.48 20.44
CA ALA A 453 23.80 -3.36 21.60
C ALA A 453 23.23 -4.69 22.08
N ILE A 454 22.90 -5.63 21.17
CA ILE A 454 22.47 -6.98 21.54
C ILE A 454 23.61 -7.74 22.24
N LYS A 455 24.85 -7.62 21.73
CA LYS A 455 26.02 -8.25 22.35
C LYS A 455 26.29 -7.68 23.74
N SER A 456 26.26 -6.35 23.91
CA SER A 456 26.55 -5.72 25.21
C SER A 456 25.46 -5.94 26.26
N SER A 457 24.20 -6.10 25.84
CA SER A 457 23.08 -6.42 26.75
C SER A 457 22.96 -7.90 27.10
N GLY A 458 23.64 -8.79 26.39
CA GLY A 458 23.54 -10.24 26.59
C GLY A 458 22.18 -10.84 26.16
N ALA A 459 21.42 -10.13 25.32
CA ALA A 459 20.05 -10.53 24.95
C ALA A 459 19.96 -11.72 23.96
N THR A 460 21.09 -12.21 23.43
CA THR A 460 21.14 -13.27 22.40
C THR A 460 20.32 -14.50 22.77
N ILE A 461 20.48 -15.02 23.99
CA ILE A 461 19.78 -16.23 24.45
C ILE A 461 18.27 -15.97 24.55
N SER A 462 17.87 -14.84 25.11
CA SER A 462 16.46 -14.44 25.21
C SER A 462 15.78 -14.31 23.84
N LEU A 463 16.51 -13.76 22.84
CA LEU A 463 15.99 -13.63 21.47
C LEU A 463 15.80 -15.00 20.79
N ILE A 464 16.72 -15.93 21.03
CA ILE A 464 16.68 -17.32 20.53
C ILE A 464 15.51 -18.12 21.13
N GLN A 465 15.15 -17.88 22.39
CA GLN A 465 14.02 -18.57 23.04
C GLN A 465 12.69 -18.33 22.31
N PHE A 466 12.52 -17.20 21.62
CA PHE A 466 11.31 -16.91 20.83
C PHE A 466 11.13 -17.81 19.59
N ILE A 467 12.14 -18.61 19.20
CA ILE A 467 12.00 -19.64 18.16
C ILE A 467 10.93 -20.67 18.56
N GLU A 468 10.76 -20.95 19.85
CA GLU A 468 9.74 -21.90 20.33
C GLU A 468 8.45 -21.22 20.78
N ALA A 469 8.27 -19.92 20.46
CA ALA A 469 7.08 -19.18 20.83
C ALA A 469 5.82 -19.84 20.25
N SER A 470 4.76 -19.94 21.05
CA SER A 470 3.47 -20.51 20.64
C SER A 470 2.76 -19.65 19.59
N GLN A 471 2.93 -18.33 19.66
CA GLN A 471 2.35 -17.39 18.70
C GLN A 471 3.19 -17.31 17.43
N LYS A 472 2.56 -17.56 16.27
CA LYS A 472 3.23 -17.59 14.97
C LYS A 472 3.89 -16.26 14.62
N ASP A 473 3.19 -15.14 14.77
CA ASP A 473 3.72 -13.82 14.39
C ASP A 473 4.97 -13.44 15.20
N LEU A 474 4.98 -13.78 16.49
CA LEU A 474 6.11 -13.57 17.39
C LEU A 474 7.32 -14.41 16.96
N ARG A 475 7.09 -15.69 16.67
CA ARG A 475 8.12 -16.62 16.19
C ARG A 475 8.71 -16.19 14.85
N VAL A 476 7.86 -15.78 13.89
CA VAL A 476 8.29 -15.24 12.59
C VAL A 476 9.18 -14.01 12.77
N ALA A 477 8.77 -13.07 13.63
CA ALA A 477 9.54 -11.85 13.88
C ALA A 477 10.91 -12.16 14.50
N SER A 478 10.97 -13.10 15.46
CA SER A 478 12.24 -13.55 16.04
C SER A 478 13.16 -14.21 15.01
N ILE A 479 12.66 -15.17 14.23
CA ILE A 479 13.46 -15.88 13.22
C ILE A 479 14.01 -14.90 12.18
N LYS A 480 13.21 -13.93 11.71
CA LYS A 480 13.66 -12.88 10.79
C LYS A 480 14.73 -11.99 11.41
N LEU A 481 14.60 -11.62 12.69
CA LEU A 481 15.61 -10.83 13.38
C LEU A 481 16.93 -11.62 13.44
N LEU A 482 16.88 -12.88 13.87
CA LEU A 482 18.06 -13.74 13.96
C LEU A 482 18.72 -13.98 12.59
N GLN A 483 17.93 -14.09 11.52
CA GLN A 483 18.43 -14.15 10.14
C GLN A 483 19.17 -12.87 9.73
N ASN A 484 18.65 -11.69 10.08
CA ASN A 484 19.34 -10.43 9.78
C ASN A 484 20.66 -10.30 10.57
N LEU A 485 20.72 -10.90 11.77
CA LEU A 485 21.90 -10.86 12.64
C LEU A 485 22.95 -11.92 12.28
N SER A 486 22.57 -13.04 11.65
CA SER A 486 23.47 -14.19 11.43
C SER A 486 24.76 -13.89 10.67
N PRO A 487 24.80 -13.02 9.65
CA PRO A 487 26.06 -12.68 8.98
C PRO A 487 27.10 -11.98 9.89
N LEU A 488 26.65 -11.32 10.98
CA LEU A 488 27.50 -10.52 11.88
C LEU A 488 27.66 -11.15 13.28
N MET A 489 26.80 -12.11 13.63
CA MET A 489 26.76 -12.80 14.92
C MET A 489 26.85 -14.32 14.77
N GLY A 490 27.41 -14.82 13.66
CA GLY A 490 27.35 -16.24 13.29
C GLY A 490 27.90 -17.18 14.37
N GLN A 491 29.05 -16.86 14.97
CA GLN A 491 29.66 -17.69 16.02
C GLN A 491 28.83 -17.65 17.31
N GLU A 492 28.45 -16.45 17.77
CA GLU A 492 27.66 -16.30 18.99
C GLU A 492 26.28 -16.97 18.90
N LEU A 493 25.61 -16.86 17.75
CA LEU A 493 24.34 -17.56 17.52
C LEU A 493 24.53 -19.07 17.45
N THR A 494 25.63 -19.55 16.86
CA THR A 494 25.95 -20.97 16.82
C THR A 494 26.17 -21.51 18.23
N ASP A 495 26.97 -20.85 19.06
CA ASP A 495 27.19 -21.24 20.45
C ASP A 495 25.89 -21.24 21.27
N ALA A 496 25.05 -20.22 21.09
CA ALA A 496 23.79 -20.11 21.79
C ALA A 496 22.77 -21.18 21.36
N LEU A 497 22.65 -21.50 20.07
CA LEU A 497 21.79 -22.57 19.56
C LEU A 497 22.27 -23.96 20.03
N ARG A 498 23.57 -24.16 20.18
CA ARG A 498 24.12 -25.41 20.74
C ARG A 498 23.87 -25.53 22.24
N GLY A 499 23.95 -24.42 22.98
CA GLY A 499 23.78 -24.38 24.43
C GLY A 499 22.33 -24.39 24.91
N THR A 500 21.37 -24.15 24.01
CA THR A 500 19.94 -24.12 24.33
C THR A 500 19.25 -25.37 23.80
N ALA A 501 18.46 -26.03 24.65
CA ALA A 501 17.74 -27.24 24.28
C ALA A 501 16.40 -26.89 23.60
N GLY A 502 16.13 -27.51 22.45
CA GLY A 502 14.85 -27.43 21.73
C GLY A 502 14.81 -26.48 20.54
N GLN A 503 15.66 -25.45 20.47
CA GLN A 503 15.54 -24.38 19.48
C GLN A 503 15.93 -24.83 18.07
N LEU A 504 16.98 -25.63 17.92
CA LEU A 504 17.30 -26.25 16.62
C LEU A 504 16.15 -27.17 16.17
N GLY A 505 15.63 -28.00 17.07
CA GLY A 505 14.46 -28.85 16.80
C GLY A 505 13.22 -28.04 16.41
N GLY A 506 13.01 -26.88 17.03
CA GLY A 506 11.97 -25.91 16.70
C GLY A 506 12.12 -25.37 15.28
N LEU A 507 13.33 -24.97 14.87
CA LEU A 507 13.62 -24.55 13.49
C LEU A 507 13.38 -25.69 12.50
N ILE A 508 13.88 -26.90 12.79
CA ILE A 508 13.69 -28.08 11.94
C ILE A 508 12.20 -28.39 11.78
N LYS A 509 11.42 -28.27 12.86
CA LYS A 509 9.96 -28.44 12.83
C LYS A 509 9.31 -27.44 11.89
N VAL A 510 9.65 -26.15 11.98
CA VAL A 510 9.17 -25.10 11.06
C VAL A 510 9.52 -25.46 9.61
N ILE A 511 10.75 -25.89 9.36
CA ILE A 511 11.22 -26.28 8.02
C ILE A 511 10.43 -27.49 7.48
N SER A 512 10.08 -28.44 8.35
CA SER A 512 9.39 -29.68 8.00
C SER A 512 7.89 -29.53 7.70
N GLU A 513 7.27 -28.38 8.02
CA GLU A 513 5.83 -28.20 7.85
C GLU A 513 5.41 -28.37 6.38
N ASN A 514 4.45 -29.28 6.12
CA ASN A 514 3.94 -29.60 4.78
C ASN A 514 2.93 -28.57 4.24
N ASN A 515 3.12 -27.33 4.64
CA ASN A 515 2.37 -26.16 4.22
C ASN A 515 3.16 -25.60 3.03
N GLY A 516 2.52 -25.01 2.01
CA GLY A 516 3.28 -24.36 0.92
C GLY A 516 4.34 -23.38 1.48
N VAL A 517 5.46 -23.17 0.77
CA VAL A 517 6.63 -22.46 1.32
C VAL A 517 6.24 -21.06 1.83
N THR A 518 6.34 -20.88 3.14
CA THR A 518 6.01 -19.63 3.84
C THR A 518 7.24 -18.75 4.06
N GLU A 519 7.01 -17.49 4.40
CA GLU A 519 8.06 -16.55 4.83
C GLU A 519 8.83 -17.07 6.05
N GLU A 520 8.12 -17.66 7.02
CA GLU A 520 8.69 -18.27 8.23
C GLU A 520 9.71 -19.37 7.87
N GLN A 521 9.35 -20.23 6.94
CA GLN A 521 10.20 -21.33 6.46
C GLN A 521 11.44 -20.82 5.73
N ALA A 522 11.27 -19.84 4.84
CA ALA A 522 12.40 -19.22 4.13
C ALA A 522 13.35 -18.52 5.11
N ALA A 523 12.83 -17.83 6.13
CA ALA A 523 13.63 -17.18 7.14
C ALA A 523 14.37 -18.17 8.04
N ALA A 524 13.71 -19.25 8.47
CA ALA A 524 14.33 -20.30 9.31
C ALA A 524 15.48 -21.00 8.58
N VAL A 525 15.26 -21.34 7.30
CA VAL A 525 16.30 -21.93 6.44
C VAL A 525 17.43 -20.94 6.17
N GLY A 526 17.10 -19.68 5.88
CA GLY A 526 18.11 -18.64 5.66
C GLY A 526 18.99 -18.43 6.89
N MET A 527 18.38 -18.36 8.08
CA MET A 527 19.10 -18.23 9.35
C MET A 527 20.10 -19.37 9.56
N LEU A 528 19.68 -20.64 9.42
CA LEU A 528 20.58 -21.80 9.54
C LEU A 528 21.66 -21.83 8.45
N ALA A 529 21.31 -21.43 7.23
CA ALA A 529 22.25 -21.36 6.12
C ALA A 529 23.35 -20.32 6.34
N ASP A 530 23.03 -19.19 6.98
CA ASP A 530 23.94 -18.05 7.18
C ASP A 530 24.89 -18.20 8.40
N LEU A 531 24.70 -19.22 9.24
CA LEU A 531 25.66 -19.58 10.28
C LEU A 531 27.03 -19.99 9.67
N PRO A 532 28.12 -20.11 10.45
CA PRO A 532 29.42 -20.50 9.91
C PRO A 532 29.40 -21.90 9.27
N GLU A 533 29.64 -21.99 7.95
CA GLU A 533 29.48 -23.22 7.15
C GLU A 533 30.41 -24.38 7.57
N ARG A 534 31.56 -24.06 8.16
CA ARG A 534 32.58 -25.01 8.62
C ARG A 534 32.50 -25.35 10.11
N ASP A 535 31.44 -24.93 10.82
CA ASP A 535 31.28 -25.29 12.23
C ASP A 535 30.87 -26.77 12.37
N ALA A 536 31.83 -27.60 12.78
CA ALA A 536 31.64 -29.03 12.94
C ALA A 536 30.67 -29.39 14.08
N GLY A 537 30.58 -28.57 15.13
CA GLY A 537 29.72 -28.85 16.28
C GLY A 537 28.24 -28.67 15.94
N LEU A 538 27.90 -27.57 15.27
CA LEU A 538 26.55 -27.32 14.76
C LEU A 538 26.14 -28.39 13.75
N THR A 539 27.06 -28.75 12.84
CA THR A 539 26.79 -29.77 11.82
C THR A 539 26.50 -31.13 12.45
N ARG A 540 27.25 -31.52 13.50
CA ARG A 540 26.96 -32.75 14.28
C ARG A 540 25.61 -32.69 14.97
N GLN A 541 25.27 -31.57 15.63
CA GLN A 541 23.97 -31.46 16.31
C GLN A 541 22.79 -31.48 15.33
N LEU A 542 22.91 -30.84 14.16
CA LEU A 542 21.91 -30.93 13.09
C LEU A 542 21.77 -32.36 12.56
N LEU A 543 22.86 -33.14 12.56
CA LEU A 543 22.84 -34.55 12.18
C LEU A 543 22.09 -35.38 13.23
N ASP A 544 22.40 -35.18 14.52
CA ASP A 544 21.74 -35.87 15.64
C ASP A 544 20.24 -35.58 15.72
N GLU A 545 19.83 -34.37 15.36
CA GLU A 545 18.41 -33.95 15.30
C GLU A 545 17.69 -34.37 14.00
N GLY A 546 18.38 -35.04 13.07
CA GLY A 546 17.78 -35.53 11.82
C GLY A 546 17.43 -34.42 10.82
N ALA A 547 18.08 -33.24 10.92
CA ALA A 547 17.78 -32.08 10.09
C ALA A 547 18.03 -32.36 8.60
N PHE A 548 19.11 -33.06 8.28
CA PHE A 548 19.53 -33.28 6.90
C PHE A 548 18.58 -34.19 6.10
N GLN A 549 17.96 -35.18 6.76
CA GLN A 549 16.94 -36.04 6.15
C GLN A 549 15.70 -35.20 5.79
N VAL A 550 15.28 -34.31 6.68
CA VAL A 550 14.18 -33.37 6.43
C VAL A 550 14.54 -32.46 5.26
N VAL A 551 15.72 -31.85 5.29
CA VAL A 551 16.18 -30.91 4.25
C VAL A 551 16.29 -31.61 2.89
N ASP A 552 16.88 -32.80 2.79
CA ASP A 552 16.97 -33.59 1.55
C ASP A 552 15.57 -33.89 0.99
N SER A 553 14.65 -34.34 1.83
CA SER A 553 13.26 -34.58 1.43
C SER A 553 12.61 -33.32 0.84
N ARG A 554 12.83 -32.15 1.46
CA ARG A 554 12.26 -30.88 0.98
C ARG A 554 12.87 -30.41 -0.33
N VAL A 555 14.19 -30.56 -0.52
CA VAL A 555 14.84 -30.25 -1.80
C VAL A 555 14.26 -31.11 -2.92
N ARG A 556 14.07 -32.41 -2.68
CA ARG A 556 13.49 -33.33 -3.68
C ARG A 556 12.05 -32.99 -4.03
N GLN A 557 11.21 -32.68 -3.04
CA GLN A 557 9.82 -32.26 -3.27
C GLN A 557 9.71 -30.99 -4.14
N ILE A 558 10.61 -30.01 -3.93
CA ILE A 558 10.67 -28.80 -4.76
C ILE A 558 11.09 -29.16 -6.19
N ARG A 559 12.11 -30.01 -6.35
CA ARG A 559 12.60 -30.45 -7.67
C ARG A 559 11.57 -31.27 -8.45
N GLN A 560 10.75 -32.06 -7.76
CA GLN A 560 9.67 -32.84 -8.35
C GLN A 560 8.43 -32.00 -8.69
N GLY A 561 8.43 -30.70 -8.37
CA GLY A 561 7.30 -29.80 -8.65
C GLY A 561 6.10 -30.01 -7.73
N GLU A 562 6.27 -30.72 -6.62
CA GLU A 562 5.19 -30.98 -5.64
C GLU A 562 4.86 -29.72 -4.81
N THR A 563 5.79 -28.77 -4.77
CA THR A 563 5.65 -27.51 -4.04
C THR A 563 5.14 -26.41 -4.96
N ARG A 564 4.06 -25.73 -4.55
CA ARG A 564 3.50 -24.60 -5.31
C ARG A 564 4.49 -23.42 -5.35
N GLY A 565 4.69 -22.86 -6.54
CA GLY A 565 5.56 -21.71 -6.76
C GLY A 565 5.09 -20.46 -6.00
N GLY A 566 6.02 -19.79 -5.31
CA GLY A 566 5.81 -18.54 -4.60
C GLY A 566 7.13 -17.80 -4.43
N ARG A 567 7.08 -16.50 -4.08
CA ARG A 567 8.28 -15.63 -3.95
C ARG A 567 9.35 -16.15 -2.96
N PHE A 568 8.95 -17.04 -2.05
CA PHE A 568 9.81 -17.59 -1.00
C PHE A 568 10.45 -18.93 -1.38
N VAL A 569 10.04 -19.58 -2.48
CA VAL A 569 10.56 -20.89 -2.87
C VAL A 569 12.04 -20.82 -3.24
N THR A 570 12.46 -19.79 -3.97
CA THR A 570 13.87 -19.64 -4.37
C THR A 570 14.80 -19.43 -3.16
N PRO A 571 14.56 -18.44 -2.26
CA PRO A 571 15.38 -18.29 -1.05
C PRO A 571 15.38 -19.53 -0.15
N TYR A 572 14.23 -20.20 -0.05
CA TYR A 572 14.11 -21.44 0.72
C TYR A 572 14.96 -22.57 0.11
N LEU A 573 14.88 -22.80 -1.20
CA LEU A 573 15.71 -23.81 -1.87
C LEU A 573 17.20 -23.50 -1.74
N GLU A 574 17.61 -22.25 -1.96
CA GLU A 574 19.00 -21.82 -1.82
C GLU A 574 19.56 -22.14 -0.43
N GLY A 575 18.81 -21.80 0.63
CA GLY A 575 19.27 -22.10 1.98
C GLY A 575 19.21 -23.59 2.31
N LEU A 576 18.23 -24.36 1.81
CA LEU A 576 18.19 -25.81 2.01
C LEU A 576 19.44 -26.48 1.42
N VAL A 577 19.84 -26.09 0.20
CA VAL A 577 21.03 -26.62 -0.47
C VAL A 577 22.30 -26.23 0.29
N ARG A 578 22.38 -25.01 0.85
CA ARG A 578 23.48 -24.60 1.74
C ARG A 578 23.54 -25.41 3.02
N ILE A 579 22.38 -25.69 3.63
CA ILE A 579 22.33 -26.55 4.81
C ILE A 579 22.85 -27.95 4.44
N LEU A 580 22.39 -28.56 3.34
CA LEU A 580 22.91 -29.87 2.89
C LEU A 580 24.42 -29.87 2.64
N ALA A 581 24.94 -28.81 2.00
CA ALA A 581 26.36 -28.68 1.73
C ALA A 581 27.23 -28.63 3.01
N ARG A 582 26.66 -28.27 4.17
CA ARG A 582 27.40 -28.33 5.45
C ARG A 582 27.93 -29.72 5.77
N LEU A 583 27.19 -30.78 5.41
CA LEU A 583 27.63 -32.16 5.62
C LEU A 583 28.97 -32.45 4.96
N THR A 584 29.26 -31.83 3.83
CA THR A 584 30.48 -32.13 3.06
C THR A 584 31.75 -31.63 3.75
N PHE A 585 31.65 -30.68 4.69
CA PHE A 585 32.81 -30.15 5.42
C PHE A 585 33.24 -31.00 6.62
N VAL A 586 32.45 -31.99 7.04
CA VAL A 586 32.74 -32.81 8.23
C VAL A 586 33.00 -34.28 7.91
N LEU A 587 33.09 -34.64 6.62
CA LEU A 587 33.25 -36.02 6.16
C LEU A 587 34.57 -36.65 6.64
N ALA A 588 35.63 -35.85 6.75
CA ALA A 588 36.91 -36.28 7.28
C ALA A 588 36.79 -36.93 8.68
N ASP A 589 35.97 -36.32 9.54
CA ASP A 589 35.96 -36.59 10.98
C ASP A 589 34.65 -37.23 11.47
N ASN A 590 33.71 -37.59 10.58
CA ASN A 590 32.39 -38.09 10.96
C ASN A 590 31.89 -39.20 10.02
N SER A 591 31.88 -40.45 10.52
CA SER A 591 31.38 -41.63 9.79
C SER A 591 29.88 -41.58 9.50
N ASP A 592 29.10 -40.96 10.37
CA ASP A 592 27.65 -40.91 10.25
C ASP A 592 27.26 -39.92 9.14
N ALA A 593 28.01 -38.82 9.00
CA ALA A 593 27.87 -37.89 7.88
C ALA A 593 28.16 -38.59 6.53
N VAL A 594 29.24 -39.38 6.45
CA VAL A 594 29.54 -40.18 5.25
C VAL A 594 28.42 -41.17 4.94
N THR A 595 27.89 -41.85 5.97
CA THR A 595 26.79 -42.81 5.82
C THR A 595 25.54 -42.13 5.27
N LEU A 596 25.16 -40.98 5.81
CA LEU A 596 23.99 -40.24 5.36
C LEU A 596 24.11 -39.74 3.91
N VAL A 597 25.28 -39.17 3.55
CA VAL A 597 25.57 -38.73 2.18
C VAL A 597 25.42 -39.89 1.18
N ARG A 598 25.89 -41.09 1.56
CA ARG A 598 25.76 -42.32 0.77
C ARG A 598 24.31 -42.76 0.66
N GLU A 599 23.60 -42.87 1.78
CA GLU A 599 22.21 -43.35 1.84
C GLU A 599 21.28 -42.50 0.97
N HIS A 600 21.41 -41.18 1.06
CA HIS A 600 20.60 -40.23 0.31
C HIS A 600 21.17 -39.90 -1.09
N ASN A 601 22.35 -40.44 -1.43
CA ASN A 601 23.04 -40.19 -2.69
C ASN A 601 23.14 -38.67 -3.01
N LEU A 602 23.64 -37.90 -2.04
CA LEU A 602 23.68 -36.44 -2.15
C LEU A 602 24.61 -35.96 -3.26
N ALA A 603 25.65 -36.74 -3.60
CA ALA A 603 26.50 -36.45 -4.76
C ALA A 603 25.68 -36.39 -6.07
N ALA A 604 24.78 -37.34 -6.30
CA ALA A 604 23.88 -37.30 -7.45
C ALA A 604 22.89 -36.13 -7.40
N LEU A 605 22.41 -35.77 -6.20
CA LEU A 605 21.53 -34.61 -6.02
C LEU A 605 22.24 -33.30 -6.40
N PHE A 606 23.47 -33.07 -5.92
CA PHE A 606 24.23 -31.86 -6.28
C PHE A 606 24.54 -31.80 -7.78
N ILE A 607 24.82 -32.94 -8.42
CA ILE A 607 25.01 -33.04 -9.88
C ILE A 607 23.73 -32.66 -10.65
N ASP A 608 22.55 -33.03 -10.15
CA ASP A 608 21.27 -32.61 -10.73
C ASP A 608 21.03 -31.09 -10.55
N LEU A 609 21.38 -30.56 -9.37
CA LEU A 609 21.21 -29.16 -9.02
C LEU A 609 22.11 -28.22 -9.83
N LEU A 610 23.27 -28.67 -10.35
CA LEU A 610 24.11 -27.90 -11.28
C LEU A 610 23.35 -27.44 -12.54
N GLN A 611 22.31 -28.16 -12.94
CA GLN A 611 21.50 -27.84 -14.13
C GLN A 611 20.28 -26.96 -13.81
N SER A 612 20.25 -26.34 -12.63
CA SER A 612 19.17 -25.45 -12.20
C SER A 612 19.34 -24.05 -12.81
N ASN A 613 18.85 -23.88 -14.05
CA ASN A 613 18.93 -22.61 -14.76
C ASN A 613 18.30 -21.45 -13.97
N GLY A 614 19.03 -20.34 -13.87
CA GLY A 614 18.58 -19.13 -13.17
C GLY A 614 18.67 -19.20 -11.65
N LEU A 615 19.33 -20.22 -11.09
CA LEU A 615 19.57 -20.40 -9.66
C LEU A 615 21.08 -20.44 -9.35
N ASP A 616 21.79 -19.36 -9.66
CA ASP A 616 23.26 -19.25 -9.54
C ASP A 616 23.78 -19.71 -8.17
N LYS A 617 23.12 -19.32 -7.07
CA LYS A 617 23.57 -19.67 -5.73
C LYS A 617 23.44 -21.17 -5.45
N VAL A 618 22.39 -21.82 -5.98
CA VAL A 618 22.23 -23.28 -5.91
C VAL A 618 23.33 -23.97 -6.71
N GLN A 619 23.63 -23.50 -7.91
CA GLN A 619 24.69 -24.08 -8.76
C GLN A 619 26.07 -23.93 -8.11
N MET A 620 26.40 -22.74 -7.61
CA MET A 620 27.64 -22.45 -6.88
C MET A 620 27.82 -23.38 -5.68
N VAL A 621 26.81 -23.50 -4.82
CA VAL A 621 26.87 -24.34 -3.61
C VAL A 621 26.95 -25.82 -3.97
N SER A 622 26.27 -26.24 -5.04
CA SER A 622 26.33 -27.63 -5.52
C SER A 622 27.71 -27.99 -6.06
N ALA A 623 28.35 -27.10 -6.82
CA ALA A 623 29.72 -27.30 -7.28
C ALA A 623 30.73 -27.35 -6.12
N MET A 624 30.60 -26.47 -5.13
CA MET A 624 31.40 -26.47 -3.90
C MET A 624 31.22 -27.77 -3.10
N ALA A 625 29.98 -28.26 -2.96
CA ALA A 625 29.70 -29.52 -2.30
C ALA A 625 30.34 -30.70 -3.03
N LEU A 626 30.36 -30.67 -4.38
CA LEU A 626 31.02 -31.69 -5.20
C LEU A 626 32.55 -31.64 -5.11
N GLU A 627 33.16 -30.46 -4.98
CA GLU A 627 34.59 -30.29 -4.65
C GLU A 627 34.91 -31.02 -3.34
N ASN A 628 34.24 -30.66 -2.25
CA ASN A 628 34.47 -31.27 -0.93
C ASN A 628 34.24 -32.80 -0.93
N LEU A 629 33.21 -33.27 -1.65
CA LEU A 629 32.95 -34.71 -1.79
C LEU A 629 34.05 -35.42 -2.60
N ALA A 630 34.55 -34.76 -3.64
CA ALA A 630 35.58 -35.31 -4.51
C ALA A 630 36.94 -35.42 -3.80
N GLU A 631 37.31 -34.45 -2.96
CA GLU A 631 38.51 -34.48 -2.11
C GLU A 631 38.55 -35.74 -1.21
N GLU A 632 37.37 -36.24 -0.80
CA GLU A 632 37.26 -37.46 0.01
C GLU A 632 37.34 -38.76 -0.80
N SER A 633 37.31 -38.68 -2.13
CA SER A 633 37.23 -39.85 -3.00
C SER A 633 38.41 -40.78 -2.83
N LYS A 634 39.62 -40.24 -2.77
CA LYS A 634 40.85 -41.04 -2.64
C LYS A 634 40.87 -41.80 -1.32
N ARG A 635 40.53 -41.13 -0.22
CA ARG A 635 40.50 -41.72 1.13
C ARG A 635 39.47 -42.84 1.24
N LEU A 636 38.31 -42.70 0.59
CA LEU A 636 37.23 -43.67 0.61
C LEU A 636 37.40 -44.80 -0.41
N THR A 637 38.32 -44.65 -1.36
CA THR A 637 38.61 -45.66 -2.39
C THR A 637 39.35 -46.84 -1.80
N GLN A 638 38.79 -48.03 -1.98
CA GLN A 638 39.47 -49.28 -1.62
C GLN A 638 40.35 -49.73 -2.78
N VAL A 639 41.67 -49.80 -2.53
CA VAL A 639 42.63 -50.37 -3.48
C VAL A 639 42.71 -51.87 -3.21
N PRO A 640 42.41 -52.74 -4.20
CA PRO A 640 42.46 -54.17 -3.97
C PRO A 640 43.89 -54.66 -3.72
N ASP A 641 44.06 -55.51 -2.70
CA ASP A 641 45.34 -56.15 -2.41
C ASP A 641 45.76 -57.07 -3.56
N LEU A 642 46.98 -56.89 -4.06
CA LEU A 642 47.58 -57.82 -5.02
C LEU A 642 47.76 -59.19 -4.35
N PRO A 643 47.29 -60.30 -4.97
CA PRO A 643 47.52 -61.62 -4.40
C PRO A 643 49.03 -61.90 -4.31
N LYS A 644 49.48 -62.41 -3.15
CA LYS A 644 50.89 -62.79 -2.94
C LYS A 644 51.33 -63.74 -4.07
N PRO A 645 52.52 -63.55 -4.68
CA PRO A 645 52.96 -64.41 -5.77
C PRO A 645 53.04 -65.87 -5.28
N GLY A 646 52.44 -66.79 -6.04
CA GLY A 646 52.56 -68.22 -5.77
C GLY A 646 54.01 -68.68 -5.87
N VAL A 647 54.37 -69.73 -5.13
CA VAL A 647 55.75 -70.22 -4.94
C VAL A 647 56.51 -70.46 -6.28
N CYS A 648 55.82 -70.77 -7.38
CA CYS A 648 56.44 -70.91 -8.71
C CYS A 648 56.84 -69.58 -9.37
N ALA A 649 56.16 -68.47 -9.08
CA ALA A 649 56.44 -67.15 -9.66
C ALA A 649 57.68 -66.49 -9.05
N SER A 650 58.05 -66.85 -7.82
CA SER A 650 59.26 -66.36 -7.13
C SER A 650 60.56 -66.98 -7.67
N ILE A 651 60.48 -68.13 -8.36
CA ILE A 651 61.65 -68.87 -8.87
C ILE A 651 61.89 -68.57 -10.37
N PHE A 652 60.85 -68.19 -11.12
CA PHE A 652 60.94 -67.87 -12.56
C PHE A 652 60.22 -66.56 -12.89
N PRO A 653 60.90 -65.40 -12.83
CA PRO A 653 60.29 -64.08 -13.06
C PRO A 653 59.73 -63.88 -14.49
N CYS A 654 60.13 -64.71 -15.45
CA CYS A 654 59.83 -64.52 -16.88
C CYS A 654 58.52 -65.18 -17.36
N PHE A 655 57.80 -65.95 -16.51
CA PHE A 655 56.65 -66.77 -16.95
C PHE A 655 55.31 -66.46 -16.29
N SER A 656 55.23 -65.49 -15.38
CA SER A 656 53.96 -65.08 -14.75
C SER A 656 53.57 -63.67 -15.20
N LYS A 657 52.53 -63.56 -16.03
CA LYS A 657 51.84 -62.27 -16.24
C LYS A 657 51.31 -61.79 -14.89
N PRO A 658 51.56 -60.55 -14.47
CA PRO A 658 50.95 -60.02 -13.26
C PRO A 658 49.42 -60.07 -13.39
N PRO A 659 48.68 -60.42 -12.33
CA PRO A 659 47.23 -60.38 -12.36
C PRO A 659 46.77 -58.95 -12.62
N THR A 660 46.21 -58.70 -13.81
CA THR A 660 45.54 -57.44 -14.16
C THR A 660 44.15 -57.45 -13.55
N ILE A 661 43.93 -56.62 -12.54
CA ILE A 661 42.61 -56.36 -11.99
C ILE A 661 41.91 -55.38 -12.95
N THR A 662 40.92 -55.87 -13.70
CA THR A 662 40.10 -55.05 -14.61
C THR A 662 38.94 -54.43 -13.85
N GLY A 663 38.57 -53.19 -14.16
CA GLY A 663 37.43 -52.50 -13.54
C GLY A 663 37.79 -51.59 -12.36
N LEU A 664 39.06 -51.20 -12.22
CA LEU A 664 39.49 -50.14 -11.30
C LEU A 664 39.25 -48.77 -11.91
N CYS A 665 38.92 -47.79 -11.06
CA CYS A 665 38.74 -46.41 -11.46
C CYS A 665 40.01 -45.88 -12.13
N ARG A 666 39.86 -45.28 -13.31
CA ARG A 666 40.98 -44.73 -14.08
C ARG A 666 41.75 -43.64 -13.33
N LEU A 667 41.06 -42.89 -12.47
CA LEU A 667 41.64 -41.76 -11.73
C LEU A 667 42.27 -42.17 -10.39
N HIS A 668 41.59 -43.04 -9.62
CA HIS A 668 42.01 -43.39 -8.25
C HIS A 668 42.71 -44.74 -8.12
N HIS A 669 42.64 -45.58 -9.17
CA HIS A 669 43.18 -46.95 -9.24
C HIS A 669 42.61 -47.93 -8.20
N GLY A 670 41.40 -47.68 -7.71
CA GLY A 670 40.67 -48.57 -6.81
C GLY A 670 39.20 -48.72 -7.19
N THR A 671 38.39 -49.35 -6.34
CA THR A 671 36.94 -49.45 -6.56
C THR A 671 36.27 -48.14 -6.18
N CYS A 672 35.74 -47.42 -7.16
CA CYS A 672 35.05 -46.16 -6.97
C CYS A 672 33.60 -46.23 -7.46
N SER A 673 32.74 -45.41 -6.88
CA SER A 673 31.41 -45.13 -7.37
C SER A 673 31.00 -43.71 -7.00
N LEU A 674 30.00 -43.14 -7.69
CA LEU A 674 29.45 -41.85 -7.29
C LEU A 674 28.84 -41.89 -5.89
N LYS A 675 28.25 -43.03 -5.50
CA LYS A 675 27.53 -43.17 -4.24
C LYS A 675 28.48 -43.39 -3.07
N ASP A 676 29.42 -44.32 -3.19
CA ASP A 676 30.20 -44.85 -2.07
C ASP A 676 31.51 -44.10 -1.87
N THR A 677 32.15 -43.67 -2.96
CA THR A 677 33.44 -42.96 -2.92
C THR A 677 33.35 -41.59 -3.55
N PHE A 678 32.15 -41.10 -3.88
CA PHE A 678 31.90 -39.76 -4.44
C PHE A 678 32.69 -39.40 -5.71
N CYS A 679 33.14 -40.40 -6.47
CA CYS A 679 33.99 -40.17 -7.63
C CYS A 679 33.21 -39.46 -8.75
N LEU A 680 33.65 -38.23 -9.08
CA LEU A 680 33.02 -37.38 -10.10
C LEU A 680 33.04 -38.00 -11.51
N VAL A 681 34.06 -38.81 -11.80
CA VAL A 681 34.24 -39.48 -13.09
C VAL A 681 33.18 -40.58 -13.26
N GLU A 682 33.08 -41.49 -12.29
CA GLU A 682 32.05 -42.56 -12.28
C GLU A 682 30.63 -41.96 -12.25
N GLY A 683 30.47 -40.79 -11.65
CA GLY A 683 29.21 -40.05 -11.61
C GLY A 683 28.87 -39.22 -12.85
N LYS A 684 29.74 -39.17 -13.86
CA LYS A 684 29.58 -38.32 -15.06
C LYS A 684 29.34 -36.83 -14.73
N ALA A 685 29.94 -36.34 -13.65
CA ALA A 685 29.79 -34.96 -13.20
C ALA A 685 30.64 -33.97 -14.01
N VAL A 686 31.79 -34.44 -14.52
CA VAL A 686 32.83 -33.59 -15.15
C VAL A 686 32.27 -32.73 -16.27
N GLY A 687 31.53 -33.30 -17.22
CA GLY A 687 30.95 -32.53 -18.33
C GLY A 687 29.95 -31.46 -17.88
N LYS A 688 29.19 -31.70 -16.79
CA LYS A 688 28.27 -30.71 -16.23
C LYS A 688 29.02 -29.58 -15.52
N LEU A 689 30.13 -29.87 -14.85
CA LEU A 689 31.01 -28.87 -14.24
C LEU A 689 31.72 -28.04 -15.30
N VAL A 690 32.18 -28.65 -16.40
CA VAL A 690 32.74 -27.93 -17.55
C VAL A 690 31.72 -26.97 -18.15
N ALA A 691 30.46 -27.38 -18.30
CA ALA A 691 29.40 -26.49 -18.79
C ALA A 691 29.15 -25.28 -17.86
N CYS A 692 29.48 -25.37 -16.57
CA CYS A 692 29.39 -24.25 -15.63
C CYS A 692 30.52 -23.21 -15.80
N LEU A 693 31.60 -23.51 -16.55
CA LEU A 693 32.70 -22.57 -16.78
C LEU A 693 32.30 -21.39 -17.67
N ASP A 694 31.33 -21.59 -18.57
CA ASP A 694 30.77 -20.54 -19.43
C ASP A 694 29.73 -19.65 -18.71
N HIS A 695 29.49 -19.89 -17.41
CA HIS A 695 28.47 -19.17 -16.65
C HIS A 695 28.84 -17.68 -16.47
N THR A 696 27.84 -16.80 -16.47
CA THR A 696 28.06 -15.34 -16.32
C THR A 696 28.50 -14.95 -14.91
N ASN A 697 27.97 -15.64 -13.90
CA ASN A 697 28.33 -15.44 -12.50
C ASN A 697 29.69 -16.06 -12.15
N VAL A 698 30.67 -15.21 -11.84
CA VAL A 698 32.05 -15.58 -11.50
C VAL A 698 32.13 -16.61 -10.37
N LYS A 699 31.25 -16.54 -9.35
CA LYS A 699 31.31 -17.47 -8.22
C LYS A 699 30.91 -18.91 -8.59
N VAL A 700 30.03 -19.07 -9.57
CA VAL A 700 29.66 -20.39 -10.11
C VAL A 700 30.86 -21.00 -10.82
N VAL A 701 31.54 -20.19 -11.65
CA VAL A 701 32.77 -20.60 -12.35
C VAL A 701 33.87 -20.96 -11.35
N GLU A 702 34.04 -20.16 -10.28
CA GLU A 702 35.04 -20.41 -9.23
C GLU A 702 34.83 -21.74 -8.52
N ALA A 703 33.58 -22.09 -8.20
CA ALA A 703 33.24 -23.36 -7.57
C ALA A 703 33.36 -24.55 -8.54
N ALA A 704 32.96 -24.35 -9.81
CA ALA A 704 33.05 -25.40 -10.83
C ALA A 704 34.50 -25.76 -11.17
N ILE A 705 35.37 -24.77 -11.39
CA ILE A 705 36.78 -25.01 -11.66
C ILE A 705 37.49 -25.66 -10.47
N ALA A 706 37.06 -25.33 -9.25
CA ALA A 706 37.54 -25.96 -8.02
C ALA A 706 37.28 -27.46 -8.00
N ALA A 707 36.03 -27.86 -8.26
CA ALA A 707 35.67 -29.26 -8.33
C ALA A 707 36.44 -29.99 -9.44
N LEU A 708 36.70 -29.32 -10.57
CA LEU A 708 37.53 -29.89 -11.65
C LEU A 708 39.01 -30.03 -11.25
N CYS A 709 39.54 -29.16 -10.37
CA CYS A 709 40.92 -29.28 -9.88
C CYS A 709 41.17 -30.61 -9.17
N THR A 710 40.16 -31.21 -8.52
CA THR A 710 40.26 -32.50 -7.82
C THR A 710 40.64 -33.66 -8.77
N LEU A 711 40.45 -33.50 -10.09
CA LEU A 711 40.87 -34.47 -11.11
C LEU A 711 42.37 -34.42 -11.41
N LEU A 712 43.08 -33.37 -10.96
CA LEU A 712 44.47 -33.08 -11.32
C LEU A 712 45.38 -32.93 -10.09
N GLU A 713 44.88 -33.32 -8.92
CA GLU A 713 45.67 -33.34 -7.69
C GLU A 713 46.82 -34.35 -7.77
N ASP A 714 47.80 -34.18 -6.88
CA ASP A 714 49.03 -34.98 -6.89
C ASP A 714 48.83 -36.42 -6.37
N ASP A 715 47.71 -36.70 -5.72
CA ASP A 715 47.36 -38.01 -5.15
C ASP A 715 46.46 -38.88 -6.06
N VAL A 716 46.09 -38.34 -7.23
CA VAL A 716 45.34 -39.01 -8.30
C VAL A 716 46.19 -39.17 -9.57
N ASP A 717 45.75 -40.02 -10.49
CA ASP A 717 46.38 -40.17 -11.81
C ASP A 717 46.10 -38.94 -12.68
N THR A 718 47.01 -37.96 -12.61
CA THR A 718 46.87 -36.68 -13.34
C THR A 718 46.77 -36.89 -14.85
N GLU A 719 47.50 -37.85 -15.44
CA GLU A 719 47.45 -38.11 -16.89
C GLU A 719 46.05 -38.58 -17.30
N GLN A 720 45.48 -39.52 -16.54
CA GLN A 720 44.10 -39.94 -16.78
C GLN A 720 43.10 -38.81 -16.52
N GLY A 721 43.34 -37.94 -15.52
CA GLY A 721 42.55 -36.74 -15.27
C GLY A 721 42.51 -35.78 -16.46
N VAL A 722 43.66 -35.50 -17.08
CA VAL A 722 43.77 -34.69 -18.31
C VAL A 722 43.02 -35.35 -19.46
N MET A 723 43.19 -36.66 -19.65
CA MET A 723 42.46 -37.40 -20.70
C MET A 723 40.95 -37.30 -20.53
N ILE A 724 40.43 -37.41 -19.31
CA ILE A 724 39.00 -37.26 -19.03
C ILE A 724 38.51 -35.85 -19.37
N LEU A 725 39.30 -34.80 -19.07
CA LEU A 725 38.97 -33.43 -19.45
C LEU A 725 38.95 -33.24 -20.98
N CYS A 726 39.85 -33.89 -21.71
CA CYS A 726 39.83 -33.92 -23.18
C CYS A 726 38.58 -34.63 -23.72
N GLU A 727 38.21 -35.78 -23.15
CA GLU A 727 37.02 -36.56 -23.55
C GLU A 727 35.71 -35.76 -23.44
N VAL A 728 35.64 -34.78 -22.54
CA VAL A 728 34.46 -33.89 -22.34
C VAL A 728 34.64 -32.49 -22.92
N GLU A 729 35.63 -32.27 -23.79
CA GLU A 729 35.92 -30.97 -24.41
C GLU A 729 36.20 -29.84 -23.40
N GLY A 730 36.72 -30.17 -22.21
CA GLY A 730 36.92 -29.22 -21.10
C GLY A 730 38.15 -28.32 -21.22
N VAL A 731 39.13 -28.67 -22.06
CA VAL A 731 40.39 -27.92 -22.21
C VAL A 731 40.14 -26.48 -22.65
N LYS A 732 39.33 -26.27 -23.69
CA LYS A 732 39.05 -24.93 -24.22
C LYS A 732 38.30 -24.04 -23.20
N PRO A 733 37.17 -24.46 -22.59
CA PRO A 733 36.51 -23.68 -21.54
C PRO A 733 37.44 -23.27 -20.38
N ILE A 734 38.35 -24.16 -19.97
CA ILE A 734 39.35 -23.85 -18.93
C ILE A 734 40.32 -22.74 -19.39
N LEU A 735 40.78 -22.80 -20.65
CA LEU A 735 41.64 -21.77 -21.24
C LEU A 735 40.90 -20.44 -21.36
N ASP A 736 39.64 -20.46 -21.79
CA ASP A 736 38.79 -19.27 -21.90
C ASP A 736 38.62 -18.58 -20.53
N VAL A 737 38.40 -19.34 -19.45
CA VAL A 737 38.36 -18.79 -18.07
C VAL A 737 39.67 -18.08 -17.69
N MET A 738 40.84 -18.64 -18.08
CA MET A 738 42.13 -18.00 -17.82
C MET A 738 42.30 -16.70 -18.62
N LEU A 739 41.92 -16.72 -19.90
CA LEU A 739 42.00 -15.56 -20.79
C LEU A 739 41.14 -14.39 -20.30
N GLU A 740 39.94 -14.69 -19.80
CA GLU A 740 39.03 -13.69 -19.28
C GLU A 740 39.47 -13.14 -17.92
N SER A 741 40.14 -13.95 -17.09
CA SER A 741 40.72 -13.54 -15.79
C SER A 741 39.76 -12.73 -14.91
N ARG A 742 38.49 -13.17 -14.82
CA ARG A 742 37.39 -12.41 -14.20
C ARG A 742 37.56 -12.15 -12.69
N SER A 743 38.41 -12.93 -12.01
CA SER A 743 38.80 -12.73 -10.61
C SER A 743 40.23 -13.23 -10.34
N GLU A 744 40.81 -12.83 -9.21
CA GLU A 744 42.12 -13.33 -8.78
C GLU A 744 42.07 -14.83 -8.46
N ILE A 745 41.02 -15.31 -7.81
CA ILE A 745 40.83 -16.73 -7.47
C ILE A 745 40.76 -17.58 -8.75
N LEU A 746 40.00 -17.12 -9.76
CA LEU A 746 39.93 -17.80 -11.05
C LEU A 746 41.29 -17.82 -11.73
N ARG A 747 42.02 -16.70 -11.74
CA ARG A 747 43.37 -16.65 -12.32
C ARG A 747 44.30 -17.67 -11.65
N GLN A 748 44.30 -17.73 -10.32
CA GLN A 748 45.12 -18.66 -9.56
C GLN A 748 44.78 -20.12 -9.91
N ARG A 749 43.49 -20.47 -9.88
CA ARG A 749 43.00 -21.83 -10.16
C ARG A 749 43.18 -22.22 -11.63
N SER A 750 42.84 -21.34 -12.57
CA SER A 750 42.95 -21.61 -14.00
C SER A 750 44.40 -21.76 -14.44
N VAL A 751 45.32 -20.92 -13.96
CA VAL A 751 46.76 -21.06 -14.27
C VAL A 751 47.31 -22.37 -13.74
N TRP A 752 46.87 -22.81 -12.55
CA TRP A 752 47.24 -24.12 -12.00
C TRP A 752 46.72 -25.29 -12.85
N VAL A 753 45.44 -25.27 -13.24
CA VAL A 753 44.88 -26.30 -14.11
C VAL A 753 45.59 -26.29 -15.47
N VAL A 754 45.83 -25.11 -16.07
CA VAL A 754 46.51 -24.98 -17.36
C VAL A 754 47.94 -25.50 -17.31
N GLU A 755 48.71 -25.23 -16.24
CA GLU A 755 50.04 -25.82 -16.08
C GLU A 755 50.01 -27.35 -16.12
N ARG A 756 49.02 -27.97 -15.47
CA ARG A 756 48.84 -29.43 -15.47
C ARG A 756 48.47 -29.97 -16.85
N LEU A 757 47.57 -29.28 -17.56
CA LEU A 757 47.19 -29.63 -18.94
C LEU A 757 48.40 -29.59 -19.88
N LEU A 758 49.25 -28.56 -19.75
CA LEU A 758 50.44 -28.35 -20.58
C LEU A 758 51.57 -29.36 -20.34
N ARG A 759 51.45 -30.27 -19.37
CA ARG A 759 52.38 -31.40 -19.23
C ARG A 759 52.18 -32.47 -20.31
N THR A 760 51.05 -32.42 -21.02
CA THR A 760 50.77 -33.28 -22.17
C THR A 760 51.26 -32.62 -23.45
N ASP A 761 52.18 -33.27 -24.16
CA ASP A 761 52.84 -32.70 -25.35
C ASP A 761 51.86 -32.26 -26.45
N GLU A 762 50.76 -33.01 -26.64
CA GLU A 762 49.71 -32.67 -27.64
C GLU A 762 49.03 -31.34 -27.30
N ILE A 763 48.61 -31.15 -26.04
CA ILE A 763 47.97 -29.92 -25.58
C ILE A 763 48.97 -28.76 -25.58
N ALA A 764 50.21 -29.00 -25.15
CA ALA A 764 51.26 -28.00 -25.17
C ALA A 764 51.54 -27.49 -26.59
N TYR A 765 51.58 -28.39 -27.58
CA TYR A 765 51.74 -28.04 -28.99
C TYR A 765 50.57 -27.19 -29.50
N GLU A 766 49.31 -27.59 -29.23
CA GLU A 766 48.12 -26.84 -29.63
C GLU A 766 48.09 -25.43 -29.02
N VAL A 767 48.39 -25.33 -27.72
CA VAL A 767 48.37 -24.06 -26.98
C VAL A 767 49.54 -23.14 -27.34
N SER A 768 50.71 -23.68 -27.70
CA SER A 768 51.89 -22.88 -28.08
C SER A 768 51.66 -21.95 -29.29
N GLY A 769 50.70 -22.32 -30.15
CA GLY A 769 50.28 -21.56 -31.32
C GLY A 769 49.36 -20.36 -31.01
N ASP A 770 48.79 -20.28 -29.81
CA ASP A 770 47.86 -19.21 -29.42
C ASP A 770 48.59 -18.06 -28.69
N PRO A 771 48.69 -16.86 -29.29
CA PRO A 771 49.37 -15.72 -28.68
C PRO A 771 48.60 -15.14 -27.48
N ASN A 772 47.29 -15.35 -27.38
CA ASN A 772 46.48 -14.82 -26.29
C ASN A 772 46.78 -15.59 -25.00
N ILE A 773 46.88 -16.93 -25.10
CA ILE A 773 47.21 -17.80 -23.97
C ILE A 773 48.61 -17.50 -23.45
N SER A 774 49.59 -17.34 -24.35
CA SER A 774 50.95 -16.94 -23.99
C SER A 774 50.98 -15.59 -23.27
N THR A 775 50.22 -14.60 -23.75
CA THR A 775 50.09 -13.28 -23.11
C THR A 775 49.48 -13.39 -21.72
N ALA A 776 48.41 -14.17 -21.55
CA ALA A 776 47.75 -14.36 -20.26
C ALA A 776 48.67 -15.05 -19.22
N LEU A 777 49.46 -16.04 -19.65
CA LEU A 777 50.46 -16.69 -18.78
C LEU A 777 51.60 -15.73 -18.38
N VAL A 778 52.06 -14.88 -19.31
CA VAL A 778 53.05 -13.82 -18.99
C VAL A 778 52.46 -12.79 -18.03
N ASP A 779 51.20 -12.42 -18.20
CA ASP A 779 50.50 -11.52 -17.27
C ASP A 779 50.41 -12.13 -15.87
N ALA A 780 49.99 -13.39 -15.76
CA ALA A 780 49.97 -14.14 -14.51
C ALA A 780 51.37 -14.26 -13.86
N PHE A 781 52.42 -14.45 -14.66
CA PHE A 781 53.81 -14.47 -14.19
C PHE A 781 54.29 -13.11 -13.66
N ARG A 782 53.83 -11.99 -14.24
CA ARG A 782 54.24 -10.65 -13.81
C ARG A 782 53.44 -10.15 -12.61
N HIS A 783 52.14 -10.37 -12.62
CA HIS A 783 51.20 -9.71 -11.72
C HIS A 783 50.53 -10.65 -10.72
N GLY A 784 50.68 -11.97 -10.84
CA GLY A 784 50.13 -12.94 -9.90
C GLY A 784 50.78 -12.87 -8.51
N ASP A 785 50.20 -13.59 -7.55
CA ASP A 785 50.82 -13.84 -6.26
C ASP A 785 52.05 -14.77 -6.40
N TYR A 786 52.84 -14.93 -5.35
CA TYR A 786 54.08 -15.70 -5.41
C TYR A 786 53.89 -17.12 -5.97
N ARG A 787 52.80 -17.81 -5.57
CA ARG A 787 52.51 -19.18 -6.01
C ARG A 787 52.08 -19.21 -7.48
N THR A 788 51.19 -18.31 -7.90
CA THR A 788 50.76 -18.23 -9.31
C THR A 788 51.92 -17.89 -10.23
N ARG A 789 52.87 -17.03 -9.82
CA ARG A 789 54.05 -16.76 -10.64
C ARG A 789 54.89 -18.00 -10.88
N GLN A 790 55.14 -18.81 -9.85
CA GLN A 790 55.90 -20.06 -10.02
C GLN A 790 55.21 -21.05 -10.95
N ILE A 791 53.89 -21.16 -10.85
CA ILE A 791 53.09 -22.03 -11.71
C ILE A 791 53.08 -21.51 -13.15
N ALA A 792 52.87 -20.20 -13.33
CA ALA A 792 52.90 -19.55 -14.63
C ALA A 792 54.28 -19.69 -15.31
N GLU A 793 55.38 -19.62 -14.55
CA GLU A 793 56.73 -19.87 -15.08
C GLU A 793 56.87 -21.29 -15.62
N ARG A 794 56.34 -22.30 -14.90
CA ARG A 794 56.35 -23.70 -15.36
C ARG A 794 55.50 -23.86 -16.61
N ALA A 795 54.29 -23.31 -16.62
CA ALA A 795 53.41 -23.30 -17.80
C ALA A 795 54.12 -22.68 -19.03
N LEU A 796 54.81 -21.56 -18.86
CA LEU A 796 55.56 -20.89 -19.94
C LEU A 796 56.75 -21.70 -20.47
N LYS A 797 57.32 -22.60 -19.66
CA LYS A 797 58.37 -23.54 -20.10
C LYS A 797 57.82 -24.66 -20.97
N HIS A 798 56.56 -25.08 -20.75
CA HIS A 798 55.91 -26.09 -21.58
C HIS A 798 55.54 -25.59 -22.98
N VAL A 799 55.33 -24.27 -23.15
CA VAL A 799 55.01 -23.64 -24.45
C VAL A 799 56.21 -22.95 -25.12
N ASP A 800 57.43 -23.27 -24.70
CA ASP A 800 58.70 -22.75 -25.25
C ASP A 800 58.82 -21.21 -25.29
N LYS A 801 58.12 -20.49 -24.40
CA LYS A 801 58.18 -19.02 -24.29
C LYS A 801 59.24 -18.53 -23.29
N ILE A 802 59.79 -19.43 -22.47
CA ILE A 802 60.97 -19.20 -21.63
C ILE A 802 61.98 -20.32 -21.93
N PRO A 803 63.26 -20.00 -22.22
CA PRO A 803 64.25 -21.03 -22.48
C PRO A 803 64.46 -21.94 -21.26
N ASN A 804 64.39 -23.26 -21.49
CA ASN A 804 64.73 -24.28 -20.50
C ASN A 804 66.25 -24.30 -20.26
N PHE A 805 66.75 -23.54 -19.29
CA PHE A 805 68.18 -23.55 -18.92
C PHE A 805 68.62 -24.81 -18.15
N SER A 806 67.74 -25.77 -17.91
CA SER A 806 68.04 -27.01 -17.17
C SER A 806 68.94 -28.00 -17.93
N GLY A 807 69.18 -27.81 -19.23
CA GLY A 807 70.02 -28.71 -20.05
C GLY A 807 71.48 -28.27 -20.28
N VAL A 808 71.87 -27.05 -19.92
CA VAL A 808 73.18 -26.48 -20.36
C VAL A 808 74.33 -26.78 -19.38
N PHE A 809 74.08 -27.31 -18.19
CA PHE A 809 75.12 -27.57 -17.18
C PHE A 809 75.45 -29.06 -16.91
N GLN A 810 75.06 -30.00 -17.76
CA GLN A 810 75.47 -31.42 -17.66
C GLN A 810 76.44 -31.87 -18.76
N ALA A 811 77.42 -31.03 -19.10
CA ALA A 811 78.56 -31.44 -19.92
C ALA A 811 79.87 -30.71 -19.57
N ILE A 812 80.21 -30.63 -18.27
CA ILE A 812 81.61 -30.53 -17.82
C ILE A 812 81.74 -31.37 -16.55
N GLY A 813 82.27 -32.57 -16.72
CA GLY A 813 82.54 -33.57 -15.68
C GLY A 813 83.08 -34.83 -16.33
#